data_AF-A0AAU9IUR8-F1
#
_entry.id   AF-A0AAU9IUR8-F1
#
_cell.length_a   1.000
_cell.length_b   1.000
_cell.length_c   1.000
_cell.angle_alpha   90.00
_cell.angle_beta   90.00
_cell.angle_gamma   90.00
#
_symmetry.space_group_name_H-M   'P 1'
#
loop_
_entity.id
_entity.type
_entity.pdbx_description
1 polymer ?
#
loop_
_entity_poly.entity_id
_entity_poly.type
_entity_poly.pdbx_seq_one_letter_code
_entity_poly.pdbx_strand_id
1 'polypeptide(L)'
;MSIEARNFKLPLIGRIKRSSIDESFSSSLTHREKRNSTQSPPKIKLDIKRQTLRKLFLASREAANKSLDCQTTRVGPHAKLEYFDCYLNLPSLCQRHKFEQVEDPPSLAYLEEVDKEKLNPKPFGIVKRKGPESSIDIHNYSMGDNYANAFSEGLGHLKEIDILNVRENRLSEFGSARVISKLSNKRIKRIILAGNIIGTQAVNTLIELLNEKYSQLKHLDLENTKLSEKHIGKICNCVSENKTLSSLSLARNNIGDESAKFIREMIRYNQQLRVLDLHWNNIRGTGGIEIFDGINQNDGLQQLDLSWNALGRNHNIEAASALSHAIQTNTTLLHLDISYNSFTSKECEELTNGLNQNHTLLGLHVYGNSCTINSRGFLTPTSTNNNFENSHHFRRMTHFDAQAHKKEERLNCWICEKWEEVTIRWIPGVSGTLEEPIFLHLECDEYKPEYLLKNSQGIYETTRVIPPGVNSFFFSNLEGPAVSLEFSNETIDIPLQIKIQEKAYKITYINRHDFKGIPCDIKDIFNSKPREEAPSYIPREMETEYERIVWTVPQSLFKNYDFDTENKYMDGFEFDFRHTRIPNFVKKPEDLEAVKEYLKKIYKDLRETYRFLSAGSGSEIFSITSNSLLDFLNQASVFDDHFSISDLGVLWNSVNSQTNKDQIYNSGNGLCRYEFIEIIARIANDKYVKHKIVSNAAEGIEKLTNDHLLPIITLYDTNKWRLEKYVCEDVDLVLKAYKPILDAVYKRYSGKKALPGQKPFMSLEEFRALCNDANLQSSTFAAREVDVCYSQSMMTQIDDLYQKRHLEMSFIEYIEAVSRAAYLANLPKIGDEETVEGEEVPACKRIENAMGYLLRVCPQALKDTFVPPTEETYRKMMYRAKPKS
;
A
#
# COMPACT_ATOMS: atom_id res chain seq x y z
N MET A 1 -28.33 32.34 0.96
CA MET A 1 -28.44 33.47 0.01
C MET A 1 -29.06 32.95 -1.28
N SER A 2 -29.95 33.78 -1.84
CA SER A 2 -30.86 33.56 -2.96
C SER A 2 -30.21 33.04 -4.26
N ILE A 3 -30.86 32.09 -4.93
CA ILE A 3 -30.59 31.76 -6.34
C ILE A 3 -31.88 31.97 -7.13
N GLU A 4 -31.76 32.83 -8.14
CA GLU A 4 -32.77 33.27 -9.09
C GLU A 4 -33.24 32.12 -10.00
N ALA A 5 -34.56 31.94 -10.10
CA ALA A 5 -35.18 31.07 -11.07
C ALA A 5 -35.45 31.84 -12.38
N ARG A 6 -34.78 31.46 -13.48
CA ARG A 6 -35.18 31.88 -14.84
C ARG A 6 -36.18 30.88 -15.42
N ASN A 7 -37.39 31.40 -15.60
CA ASN A 7 -38.55 30.78 -16.23
C ASN A 7 -38.31 30.40 -17.70
N PHE A 8 -38.74 29.20 -18.10
CA PHE A 8 -39.24 28.94 -19.46
C PHE A 8 -40.69 28.47 -19.37
N LYS A 9 -41.58 29.29 -19.97
CA LYS A 9 -43.03 29.08 -20.08
C LYS A 9 -43.34 27.97 -21.10
N LEU A 10 -44.16 27.00 -20.70
CA LEU A 10 -45.01 26.22 -21.62
C LEU A 10 -46.40 26.88 -21.72
N PRO A 11 -47.05 26.89 -22.89
CA PRO A 11 -48.36 27.49 -23.05
C PRO A 11 -49.50 26.62 -22.48
N LEU A 12 -50.40 27.28 -21.75
CA LEU A 12 -51.69 26.82 -21.22
C LEU A 12 -52.79 26.94 -22.28
N ILE A 13 -53.59 25.89 -22.48
CA ILE A 13 -55.06 25.90 -22.74
C ILE A 13 -55.57 24.50 -22.31
N GLY A 14 -56.60 24.24 -21.49
CA GLY A 14 -57.59 25.04 -20.78
C GLY A 14 -58.43 24.08 -19.91
N ARG A 15 -58.82 24.55 -18.71
CA ARG A 15 -59.65 23.86 -17.70
C ARG A 15 -61.13 23.77 -18.10
N ILE A 16 -61.83 22.75 -17.62
CA ILE A 16 -63.22 22.90 -17.15
C ILE A 16 -63.31 22.43 -15.69
N LYS A 17 -64.16 23.15 -14.94
CA LYS A 17 -64.15 23.50 -13.51
C LYS A 17 -64.50 22.36 -12.53
N ARG A 18 -63.97 22.49 -11.30
CA ARG A 18 -64.64 22.12 -10.05
C ARG A 18 -65.37 23.34 -9.47
N SER A 19 -66.56 23.13 -8.91
CA SER A 19 -67.23 23.91 -7.85
C SER A 19 -68.45 23.09 -7.43
N SER A 20 -68.92 22.99 -6.19
CA SER A 20 -68.60 23.62 -4.91
C SER A 20 -69.35 22.82 -3.83
N ILE A 21 -68.95 23.04 -2.58
CA ILE A 21 -69.49 22.54 -1.31
C ILE A 21 -70.94 23.01 -1.10
N ASP A 22 -71.80 22.19 -0.48
CA ASP A 22 -72.54 22.57 0.74
C ASP A 22 -73.40 21.46 1.37
N GLU A 23 -73.56 21.61 2.68
CA GLU A 23 -74.17 20.74 3.68
C GLU A 23 -75.71 20.62 3.57
N SER A 24 -76.24 19.63 4.32
CA SER A 24 -77.46 19.68 5.16
C SER A 24 -78.61 18.69 4.86
N PHE A 25 -78.88 17.90 5.92
CA PHE A 25 -80.18 17.44 6.43
C PHE A 25 -81.05 16.34 5.73
N SER A 26 -80.99 15.17 6.38
CA SER A 26 -82.09 14.41 7.01
C SER A 26 -83.26 13.81 6.21
N SER A 27 -83.46 12.50 6.49
CA SER A 27 -84.75 11.78 6.59
C SER A 27 -85.50 11.58 5.27
N SER A 28 -86.23 10.51 4.98
CA SER A 28 -86.59 9.24 5.63
C SER A 28 -87.49 8.50 4.62
N LEU A 29 -87.78 7.22 4.87
CA LEU A 29 -88.97 6.48 4.40
C LEU A 29 -89.05 6.16 2.88
N THR A 30 -89.54 5.03 2.37
CA THR A 30 -89.92 3.67 2.81
C THR A 30 -90.53 3.01 1.57
N HIS A 31 -90.36 1.68 1.41
CA HIS A 31 -91.37 0.75 0.84
C HIS A 31 -91.79 0.96 -0.65
N ARG A 32 -92.27 -0.01 -1.43
CA ARG A 32 -92.71 -1.40 -1.27
C ARG A 32 -93.02 -1.93 -2.68
N GLU A 33 -92.81 -3.24 -2.90
CA GLU A 33 -93.76 -4.21 -3.53
C GLU A 33 -94.32 -3.93 -4.95
N LYS A 34 -94.66 -4.89 -5.82
CA LYS A 34 -94.57 -6.35 -5.97
C LYS A 34 -95.35 -6.68 -7.28
N ARG A 35 -95.10 -7.88 -7.83
CA ARG A 35 -96.07 -8.77 -8.55
C ARG A 35 -96.53 -8.31 -9.94
N ASN A 36 -96.88 -9.18 -10.90
CA ASN A 36 -96.87 -10.64 -11.06
C ASN A 36 -97.27 -10.92 -12.53
N SER A 37 -96.95 -12.14 -13.00
CA SER A 37 -97.77 -12.99 -13.90
C SER A 37 -98.03 -12.51 -15.34
N THR A 38 -98.23 -13.32 -16.38
CA THR A 38 -98.03 -14.74 -16.73
C THR A 38 -98.40 -14.81 -18.23
N GLN A 39 -97.87 -15.83 -18.91
CA GLN A 39 -98.43 -16.50 -20.10
C GLN A 39 -98.21 -15.95 -21.53
N SER A 40 -97.78 -16.92 -22.34
CA SER A 40 -97.44 -17.04 -23.78
C SER A 40 -98.71 -17.21 -24.66
N PRO A 41 -98.71 -17.54 -25.99
CA PRO A 41 -97.68 -18.03 -26.97
C PRO A 41 -97.87 -17.39 -28.39
N PRO A 42 -97.68 -17.99 -29.61
CA PRO A 42 -96.92 -19.13 -30.17
C PRO A 42 -96.10 -18.82 -31.49
N LYS A 43 -95.63 -19.89 -32.16
CA LYS A 43 -94.69 -20.05 -33.31
C LYS A 43 -95.23 -19.67 -34.71
N ILE A 44 -94.32 -19.23 -35.60
CA ILE A 44 -94.07 -19.59 -37.03
C ILE A 44 -93.56 -18.37 -37.84
N LYS A 45 -92.24 -18.33 -38.09
CA LYS A 45 -91.56 -17.76 -39.28
C LYS A 45 -90.07 -18.16 -39.18
N LEU A 46 -89.85 -19.46 -39.32
CA LEU A 46 -88.60 -20.17 -39.12
C LEU A 46 -88.23 -20.78 -40.47
N ASP A 47 -87.45 -20.09 -41.30
CA ASP A 47 -86.44 -20.75 -42.17
C ASP A 47 -85.69 -19.79 -43.10
N ILE A 48 -86.26 -18.68 -43.56
CA ILE A 48 -85.53 -17.75 -44.45
C ILE A 48 -84.53 -16.88 -43.67
N LYS A 49 -84.80 -16.61 -42.38
CA LYS A 49 -83.84 -15.91 -41.51
C LYS A 49 -82.66 -16.79 -41.08
N ARG A 50 -82.77 -18.12 -41.11
CA ARG A 50 -81.74 -19.03 -40.54
C ARG A 50 -80.48 -19.15 -41.39
N GLN A 51 -80.57 -19.07 -42.71
CA GLN A 51 -79.38 -19.16 -43.58
C GLN A 51 -78.59 -17.85 -43.64
N THR A 52 -79.29 -16.70 -43.67
CA THR A 52 -78.65 -15.38 -43.66
C THR A 52 -78.08 -15.05 -42.28
N LEU A 53 -78.79 -15.39 -41.19
CA LEU A 53 -78.23 -15.28 -39.84
C LEU A 53 -77.13 -16.29 -39.57
N ARG A 54 -77.15 -17.52 -40.11
CA ARG A 54 -76.00 -18.43 -39.97
C ARG A 54 -74.77 -17.93 -40.71
N LYS A 55 -74.91 -17.37 -41.93
CA LYS A 55 -73.76 -16.77 -42.64
C LYS A 55 -73.25 -15.49 -41.97
N LEU A 56 -74.13 -14.66 -41.41
CA LEU A 56 -73.73 -13.49 -40.61
C LEU A 56 -73.17 -13.87 -39.23
N PHE A 57 -73.70 -14.89 -38.56
CA PHE A 57 -73.17 -15.39 -37.29
C PHE A 57 -71.89 -16.21 -37.48
N LEU A 58 -71.71 -16.92 -38.61
CA LEU A 58 -70.46 -17.61 -38.93
C LEU A 58 -69.40 -16.61 -39.38
N ALA A 59 -69.74 -15.59 -40.18
CA ALA A 59 -68.81 -14.50 -40.49
C ALA A 59 -68.49 -13.64 -39.26
N SER A 60 -69.44 -13.43 -38.35
CA SER A 60 -69.20 -12.75 -37.06
C SER A 60 -68.46 -13.63 -36.06
N ARG A 61 -68.64 -14.96 -36.07
CA ARG A 61 -67.82 -15.91 -35.28
C ARG A 61 -66.43 -16.07 -35.86
N GLU A 62 -66.26 -16.08 -37.18
CA GLU A 62 -64.94 -16.17 -37.82
C GLU A 62 -64.18 -14.85 -37.74
N ALA A 63 -64.88 -13.70 -37.74
CA ALA A 63 -64.29 -12.39 -37.44
C ALA A 63 -63.96 -12.23 -35.96
N ALA A 64 -64.83 -12.68 -35.03
CA ALA A 64 -64.56 -12.67 -33.59
C ALA A 64 -63.53 -13.74 -33.15
N ASN A 65 -63.44 -14.87 -33.87
CA ASN A 65 -62.42 -15.90 -33.62
C ASN A 65 -61.05 -15.53 -34.21
N LYS A 66 -60.99 -14.63 -35.20
CA LYS A 66 -59.70 -14.14 -35.74
C LYS A 66 -59.15 -12.90 -35.01
N SER A 67 -59.94 -12.24 -34.15
CA SER A 67 -59.53 -10.97 -33.53
C SER A 67 -59.26 -11.05 -32.01
N LEU A 68 -59.26 -12.25 -31.40
CA LEU A 68 -59.10 -12.41 -29.95
C LEU A 68 -58.24 -13.62 -29.55
N ASP A 69 -57.55 -14.25 -30.50
CA ASP A 69 -56.37 -15.04 -30.17
C ASP A 69 -55.22 -14.03 -30.02
N CYS A 70 -54.91 -13.64 -28.78
CA CYS A 70 -53.83 -12.71 -28.48
C CYS A 70 -52.54 -13.15 -29.18
N GLN A 71 -52.12 -12.42 -30.22
CA GLN A 71 -50.85 -12.72 -30.86
C GLN A 71 -49.73 -12.30 -29.91
N THR A 72 -48.68 -13.11 -29.92
CA THR A 72 -47.68 -13.27 -28.86
C THR A 72 -46.76 -12.07 -28.61
N THR A 73 -46.88 -10.99 -29.37
CA THR A 73 -45.90 -9.90 -29.39
C THR A 73 -46.25 -8.81 -28.38
N ARG A 74 -45.35 -8.53 -27.43
CA ARG A 74 -45.55 -7.47 -26.41
C ARG A 74 -44.99 -6.09 -26.81
N VAL A 75 -44.44 -5.98 -28.01
CA VAL A 75 -43.73 -4.78 -28.49
C VAL A 75 -44.37 -4.24 -29.76
N GLY A 76 -44.65 -2.93 -29.76
CA GLY A 76 -45.07 -2.20 -30.95
C GLY A 76 -46.51 -1.70 -30.89
N PRO A 77 -47.01 -1.08 -31.97
CA PRO A 77 -48.36 -0.52 -32.03
C PRO A 77 -49.46 -1.59 -31.89
N HIS A 78 -49.26 -2.77 -32.48
CA HIS A 78 -50.24 -3.86 -32.43
C HIS A 78 -50.46 -4.37 -31.00
N ALA A 79 -49.37 -4.65 -30.27
CA ALA A 79 -49.40 -5.05 -28.87
C ALA A 79 -50.19 -4.08 -27.96
N LYS A 80 -50.13 -2.78 -28.25
CA LYS A 80 -50.89 -1.76 -27.50
C LYS A 80 -52.38 -1.80 -27.79
N LEU A 81 -52.75 -2.03 -29.06
CA LEU A 81 -54.15 -2.19 -29.44
C LEU A 81 -54.71 -3.44 -28.79
N GLU A 82 -53.97 -4.56 -28.84
CA GLU A 82 -54.36 -5.79 -28.15
C GLU A 82 -54.50 -5.60 -26.63
N TYR A 83 -53.57 -4.90 -25.98
CA TYR A 83 -53.69 -4.57 -24.56
C TYR A 83 -54.96 -3.76 -24.25
N PHE A 84 -55.29 -2.79 -25.11
CA PHE A 84 -56.50 -1.99 -24.97
C PHE A 84 -57.77 -2.80 -25.22
N ASP A 85 -57.76 -3.69 -26.21
CA ASP A 85 -58.86 -4.62 -26.50
C ASP A 85 -59.06 -5.62 -25.35
N CYS A 86 -57.98 -6.12 -24.75
CA CYS A 86 -58.02 -6.95 -23.55
C CYS A 86 -58.64 -6.20 -22.38
N TYR A 87 -58.27 -4.93 -22.18
CA TYR A 87 -58.85 -4.09 -21.12
C TYR A 87 -60.36 -3.87 -21.32
N LEU A 88 -60.80 -3.56 -22.54
CA LEU A 88 -62.23 -3.33 -22.83
C LEU A 88 -63.08 -4.59 -22.64
N ASN A 89 -62.53 -5.77 -22.93
CA ASN A 89 -63.25 -7.04 -22.90
C ASN A 89 -62.91 -7.93 -21.69
N LEU A 90 -62.24 -7.37 -20.67
CA LEU A 90 -61.64 -8.10 -19.55
C LEU A 90 -62.55 -9.16 -18.91
N PRO A 91 -63.81 -8.88 -18.51
CA PRO A 91 -64.64 -9.88 -17.83
C PRO A 91 -64.97 -11.09 -18.72
N SER A 92 -65.17 -10.84 -20.02
CA SER A 92 -65.50 -11.88 -20.99
C SER A 92 -64.30 -12.77 -21.29
N LEU A 93 -63.11 -12.18 -21.38
CA LEU A 93 -61.85 -12.88 -21.60
C LEU A 93 -61.47 -13.76 -20.41
N CYS A 94 -61.52 -13.22 -19.18
CA CYS A 94 -61.25 -14.00 -17.97
C CYS A 94 -62.21 -15.20 -17.83
N GLN A 95 -63.51 -15.02 -18.11
CA GLN A 95 -64.47 -16.13 -18.06
C GLN A 95 -64.19 -17.19 -19.13
N ARG A 96 -63.84 -16.75 -20.34
CA ARG A 96 -63.51 -17.65 -21.44
C ARG A 96 -62.26 -18.48 -21.14
N HIS A 97 -61.17 -17.86 -20.68
CA HIS A 97 -59.94 -18.59 -20.36
C HIS A 97 -60.13 -19.58 -19.21
N LYS A 98 -60.91 -19.21 -18.18
CA LYS A 98 -61.29 -20.13 -17.10
C LYS A 98 -62.12 -21.31 -17.59
N PHE A 99 -63.04 -21.09 -18.54
CA PHE A 99 -63.85 -22.15 -19.14
C PHE A 99 -63.03 -23.06 -20.07
N GLU A 100 -62.15 -22.47 -20.89
CA GLU A 100 -61.32 -23.18 -21.87
C GLU A 100 -60.05 -23.80 -21.27
N GLN A 101 -59.73 -23.49 -20.00
CA GLN A 101 -58.55 -23.97 -19.28
C GLN A 101 -57.23 -23.62 -19.99
N VAL A 102 -57.16 -22.42 -20.57
CA VAL A 102 -55.98 -21.92 -21.28
C VAL A 102 -55.15 -21.03 -20.35
N GLU A 103 -53.83 -21.06 -20.51
CA GLU A 103 -52.91 -20.18 -19.77
C GLU A 103 -53.15 -18.71 -20.13
N ASP A 104 -53.32 -17.85 -19.12
CA ASP A 104 -53.56 -16.43 -19.34
C ASP A 104 -52.31 -15.75 -19.95
N PRO A 105 -52.49 -14.86 -20.95
CA PRO A 105 -51.41 -14.03 -21.42
C PRO A 105 -51.02 -13.00 -20.35
N PRO A 106 -49.76 -12.53 -20.34
CA PRO A 106 -49.24 -11.59 -19.35
C PRO A 106 -50.09 -10.33 -19.15
N SER A 107 -50.67 -9.79 -20.23
CA SER A 107 -51.54 -8.61 -20.19
C SER A 107 -52.87 -8.90 -19.51
N LEU A 108 -53.45 -10.09 -19.72
CA LEU A 108 -54.72 -10.48 -19.09
C LEU A 108 -54.54 -10.74 -17.61
N ALA A 109 -53.51 -11.51 -17.23
CA ALA A 109 -53.19 -11.77 -15.82
C ALA A 109 -52.92 -10.47 -15.04
N TYR A 110 -52.18 -9.53 -15.65
CA TYR A 110 -51.97 -8.20 -15.10
C TYR A 110 -53.29 -7.42 -14.91
N LEU A 111 -54.11 -7.33 -15.97
CA LEU A 111 -55.35 -6.55 -15.96
C LEU A 111 -56.41 -7.13 -15.01
N GLU A 112 -56.50 -8.47 -14.92
CA GLU A 112 -57.40 -9.13 -13.96
C GLU A 112 -57.05 -8.74 -12.52
N GLU A 113 -55.76 -8.72 -12.18
CA GLU A 113 -55.33 -8.34 -10.84
C GLU A 113 -55.47 -6.83 -10.58
N VAL A 114 -55.25 -5.98 -11.60
CA VAL A 114 -55.57 -4.55 -11.52
C VAL A 114 -57.05 -4.30 -11.21
N ASP A 115 -57.95 -5.05 -11.85
CA ASP A 115 -59.40 -4.94 -11.63
C ASP A 115 -59.79 -5.40 -10.21
N LYS A 116 -59.23 -6.52 -9.73
CA LYS A 116 -59.43 -7.01 -8.35
C LYS A 116 -58.98 -5.98 -7.31
N GLU A 117 -57.82 -5.36 -7.54
CA GLU A 117 -57.25 -4.33 -6.65
C GLU A 117 -57.90 -2.94 -6.85
N LYS A 118 -58.88 -2.82 -7.76
CA LYS A 118 -59.60 -1.58 -8.10
C LYS A 118 -58.67 -0.44 -8.50
N LEU A 119 -57.65 -0.77 -9.27
CA LEU A 119 -56.62 0.16 -9.75
C LEU A 119 -56.90 0.64 -11.17
N ASN A 120 -56.31 1.77 -11.55
CA ASN A 120 -56.34 2.24 -12.94
C ASN A 120 -55.23 1.57 -13.73
N PRO A 121 -55.52 0.89 -14.86
CA PRO A 121 -54.53 0.11 -15.59
C PRO A 121 -53.38 0.98 -16.10
N LYS A 122 -52.16 0.55 -15.81
CA LYS A 122 -50.92 1.14 -16.32
C LYS A 122 -50.06 0.02 -16.90
N PRO A 123 -49.54 0.13 -18.14
CA PRO A 123 -48.97 -1.02 -18.82
C PRO A 123 -47.65 -1.56 -18.23
N PHE A 124 -46.95 -0.79 -17.35
CA PHE A 124 -45.68 -1.14 -16.68
C PHE A 124 -44.74 -2.10 -17.44
N GLY A 125 -44.52 -1.83 -18.74
CA GLY A 125 -43.62 -2.65 -19.55
C GLY A 125 -44.09 -4.08 -19.85
N ILE A 126 -45.25 -4.52 -19.31
CA ILE A 126 -45.97 -5.72 -19.77
C ILE A 126 -46.25 -5.61 -21.27
N VAL A 127 -46.63 -4.40 -21.71
CA VAL A 127 -46.69 -3.99 -23.11
C VAL A 127 -45.91 -2.69 -23.33
N LYS A 128 -45.13 -2.62 -24.42
CA LYS A 128 -44.26 -1.46 -24.70
C LYS A 128 -44.19 -1.09 -26.17
N ARG A 129 -43.76 0.15 -26.45
CA ARG A 129 -43.69 0.69 -27.83
C ARG A 129 -42.48 0.19 -28.62
N LYS A 130 -41.32 0.06 -27.97
CA LYS A 130 -40.03 -0.26 -28.58
C LYS A 130 -39.12 -0.97 -27.57
N GLY A 131 -38.06 -1.61 -28.07
CA GLY A 131 -37.06 -2.33 -27.26
C GLY A 131 -37.25 -3.86 -27.29
N PRO A 132 -36.27 -4.63 -26.79
CA PRO A 132 -36.26 -6.09 -26.92
C PRO A 132 -37.32 -6.74 -26.04
N GLU A 133 -38.06 -7.72 -26.55
CA GLU A 133 -39.19 -8.32 -25.82
C GLU A 133 -38.80 -8.92 -24.47
N SER A 134 -37.61 -9.54 -24.36
CA SER A 134 -37.10 -10.13 -23.13
C SER A 134 -36.63 -9.12 -22.06
N SER A 135 -36.74 -7.81 -22.29
CA SER A 135 -36.44 -6.80 -21.27
C SER A 135 -37.69 -6.10 -20.75
N ILE A 136 -37.72 -5.80 -19.46
CA ILE A 136 -38.68 -4.86 -18.87
C ILE A 136 -37.86 -3.77 -18.20
N ASP A 137 -38.04 -2.54 -18.68
CA ASP A 137 -37.46 -1.35 -18.06
C ASP A 137 -38.56 -0.37 -17.74
N ILE A 138 -38.83 -0.26 -16.44
CA ILE A 138 -39.83 0.62 -15.85
C ILE A 138 -39.22 1.46 -14.74
N HIS A 139 -37.99 1.96 -14.90
CA HIS A 139 -37.37 2.84 -13.92
C HIS A 139 -38.19 4.12 -13.66
N ASN A 140 -38.37 4.49 -12.40
CA ASN A 140 -39.06 5.70 -11.96
C ASN A 140 -40.55 5.80 -12.38
N TYR A 141 -41.24 4.66 -12.48
CA TYR A 141 -42.68 4.62 -12.81
C TYR A 141 -43.59 4.77 -11.60
N SER A 142 -43.02 4.86 -10.38
CA SER A 142 -43.78 5.05 -9.15
C SER A 142 -44.87 3.99 -8.94
N MET A 143 -44.53 2.73 -9.24
CA MET A 143 -45.45 1.59 -9.19
C MET A 143 -46.11 1.42 -7.82
N GLY A 144 -45.32 1.37 -6.74
CA GLY A 144 -45.81 1.04 -5.40
C GLY A 144 -46.35 -0.40 -5.28
N ASP A 145 -46.59 -0.85 -4.06
CA ASP A 145 -46.88 -2.27 -3.78
C ASP A 145 -48.18 -2.79 -4.38
N ASN A 146 -49.23 -1.96 -4.43
CA ASN A 146 -50.53 -2.36 -4.97
C ASN A 146 -50.41 -2.72 -6.45
N TYR A 147 -49.72 -1.91 -7.25
CA TYR A 147 -49.45 -2.24 -8.65
C TYR A 147 -48.37 -3.30 -8.79
N ALA A 148 -47.44 -3.42 -7.84
CA ALA A 148 -46.42 -4.48 -7.85
C ALA A 148 -47.05 -5.87 -7.74
N ASN A 149 -48.14 -6.01 -6.98
CA ASN A 149 -48.92 -7.25 -6.93
C ASN A 149 -49.41 -7.64 -8.33
N ALA A 150 -50.19 -6.76 -8.97
CA ALA A 150 -50.71 -7.00 -10.31
C ALA A 150 -49.60 -7.21 -11.35
N PHE A 151 -48.53 -6.41 -11.28
CA PHE A 151 -47.36 -6.55 -12.14
C PHE A 151 -46.68 -7.91 -11.96
N SER A 152 -46.56 -8.40 -10.74
CA SER A 152 -45.95 -9.70 -10.45
C SER A 152 -46.75 -10.87 -11.03
N GLU A 153 -48.08 -10.78 -11.03
CA GLU A 153 -48.92 -11.79 -11.68
C GLU A 153 -48.72 -11.79 -13.19
N GLY A 154 -48.77 -10.63 -13.85
CA GLY A 154 -48.43 -10.53 -15.27
C GLY A 154 -47.01 -11.02 -15.60
N LEU A 155 -46.03 -10.72 -14.74
CA LEU A 155 -44.64 -11.19 -14.85
C LEU A 155 -44.53 -12.71 -14.74
N GLY A 156 -45.36 -13.36 -13.93
CA GLY A 156 -45.41 -14.81 -13.77
C GLY A 156 -45.63 -15.56 -15.09
N HIS A 157 -46.47 -15.01 -15.96
CA HIS A 157 -46.82 -15.58 -17.27
C HIS A 157 -45.78 -15.28 -18.37
N LEU A 158 -44.73 -14.52 -18.08
CA LEU A 158 -43.66 -14.25 -19.05
C LEU A 158 -42.70 -15.43 -19.16
N LYS A 159 -42.69 -16.09 -20.32
CA LYS A 159 -41.81 -17.25 -20.58
C LYS A 159 -40.35 -16.86 -20.74
N GLU A 160 -40.08 -15.70 -21.33
CA GLU A 160 -38.72 -15.21 -21.59
C GLU A 160 -38.51 -13.79 -21.05
N ILE A 161 -37.67 -13.67 -20.01
CA ILE A 161 -37.20 -12.40 -19.48
C ILE A 161 -35.72 -12.51 -19.13
N ASP A 162 -34.90 -11.67 -19.76
CA ASP A 162 -33.45 -11.57 -19.53
C ASP A 162 -33.13 -10.42 -18.55
N ILE A 163 -33.88 -9.31 -18.63
CA ILE A 163 -33.58 -8.08 -17.89
C ILE A 163 -34.86 -7.55 -17.24
N LEU A 164 -34.81 -7.36 -15.93
CA LEU A 164 -35.83 -6.64 -15.18
C LEU A 164 -35.22 -5.40 -14.50
N ASN A 165 -35.67 -4.22 -14.90
CA ASN A 165 -35.34 -2.96 -14.27
C ASN A 165 -36.59 -2.32 -13.68
N VAL A 166 -36.67 -2.34 -12.34
CA VAL A 166 -37.73 -1.72 -11.55
C VAL A 166 -37.16 -0.64 -10.63
N ARG A 167 -36.05 0.00 -11.00
CA ARG A 167 -35.41 1.08 -10.23
C ARG A 167 -36.39 2.18 -9.84
N GLU A 168 -36.29 2.70 -8.62
CA GLU A 168 -37.03 3.87 -8.12
C GLU A 168 -38.56 3.76 -8.31
N ASN A 169 -39.14 2.61 -7.99
CA ASN A 169 -40.58 2.36 -8.12
C ASN A 169 -41.37 2.47 -6.81
N ARG A 170 -40.72 2.92 -5.73
CA ARG A 170 -41.32 3.05 -4.39
C ARG A 170 -41.85 1.71 -3.86
N LEU A 171 -41.18 0.61 -4.18
CA LEU A 171 -41.55 -0.70 -3.66
C LEU A 171 -41.11 -0.82 -2.21
N SER A 172 -41.99 -1.37 -1.37
CA SER A 172 -41.63 -1.84 -0.03
C SER A 172 -41.01 -3.25 -0.12
N GLU A 173 -40.69 -3.83 1.04
CA GLU A 173 -40.18 -5.20 1.07
C GLU A 173 -41.18 -6.23 0.51
N PHE A 174 -42.49 -5.98 0.68
CA PHE A 174 -43.53 -6.90 0.20
C PHE A 174 -43.69 -6.83 -1.32
N GLY A 175 -43.79 -5.61 -1.87
CA GLY A 175 -43.84 -5.40 -3.32
C GLY A 175 -42.61 -5.99 -4.01
N SER A 176 -41.42 -5.76 -3.45
CA SER A 176 -40.18 -6.30 -3.99
C SER A 176 -40.14 -7.83 -3.93
N ALA A 177 -40.50 -8.44 -2.80
CA ALA A 177 -40.54 -9.90 -2.65
C ALA A 177 -41.49 -10.58 -3.66
N ARG A 178 -42.68 -10.00 -3.88
CA ARG A 178 -43.66 -10.50 -4.87
C ARG A 178 -43.12 -10.47 -6.29
N VAL A 179 -42.46 -9.37 -6.67
CA VAL A 179 -41.86 -9.25 -8.00
C VAL A 179 -40.74 -10.27 -8.19
N ILE A 180 -39.89 -10.46 -7.19
CA ILE A 180 -38.73 -11.35 -7.26
C ILE A 180 -39.15 -12.83 -7.27
N SER A 181 -40.17 -13.21 -6.49
CA SER A 181 -40.62 -14.61 -6.41
C SER A 181 -41.15 -15.13 -7.74
N LYS A 182 -41.70 -14.25 -8.58
CA LYS A 182 -42.18 -14.58 -9.92
C LYS A 182 -41.05 -14.65 -10.96
N LEU A 183 -39.78 -14.50 -10.56
CA LEU A 183 -38.61 -14.69 -11.44
C LEU A 183 -37.98 -16.08 -11.35
N SER A 184 -38.36 -16.88 -10.36
CA SER A 184 -37.87 -18.25 -10.21
C SER A 184 -38.09 -19.09 -11.46
N ASN A 185 -37.11 -19.92 -11.83
CA ASN A 185 -37.09 -20.73 -13.06
C ASN A 185 -37.16 -19.94 -14.38
N LYS A 186 -36.97 -18.61 -14.38
CA LYS A 186 -36.86 -17.82 -15.61
C LYS A 186 -35.40 -17.58 -15.99
N ARG A 187 -35.13 -17.32 -17.28
CA ARG A 187 -33.78 -17.03 -17.82
C ARG A 187 -33.29 -15.60 -17.50
N ILE A 188 -33.52 -15.14 -16.27
CA ILE A 188 -33.16 -13.79 -15.85
C ILE A 188 -31.64 -13.65 -15.70
N LYS A 189 -31.07 -12.64 -16.35
CA LYS A 189 -29.64 -12.34 -16.36
C LYS A 189 -29.30 -11.07 -15.62
N ARG A 190 -30.23 -10.11 -15.55
CA ARG A 190 -30.02 -8.83 -14.86
C ARG A 190 -31.26 -8.38 -14.11
N ILE A 191 -31.09 -8.10 -12.82
CA ILE A 191 -32.12 -7.56 -11.94
C ILE A 191 -31.62 -6.22 -11.37
N ILE A 192 -32.41 -5.17 -11.57
CA ILE A 192 -32.16 -3.83 -11.04
C ILE A 192 -33.33 -3.45 -10.13
N LEU A 193 -33.06 -3.44 -8.82
CA LEU A 193 -34.00 -3.11 -7.75
C LEU A 193 -33.66 -1.77 -7.08
N ALA A 194 -32.64 -1.07 -7.56
CA ALA A 194 -32.11 0.14 -6.96
C ALA A 194 -33.19 1.19 -6.58
N GLY A 195 -33.01 1.89 -5.47
CA GLY A 195 -33.93 2.94 -5.02
C GLY A 195 -35.31 2.45 -4.56
N ASN A 196 -35.46 1.17 -4.23
CA ASN A 196 -36.65 0.58 -3.57
C ASN A 196 -36.28 0.08 -2.17
N ILE A 197 -37.22 -0.31 -1.32
CA ILE A 197 -36.91 -0.87 0.00
C ILE A 197 -36.84 -2.40 -0.10
N ILE A 198 -35.69 -2.97 0.21
CA ILE A 198 -35.45 -4.42 0.24
C ILE A 198 -35.30 -4.87 1.70
N GLY A 199 -36.39 -5.41 2.25
CA GLY A 199 -36.45 -5.97 3.59
C GLY A 199 -36.13 -7.46 3.64
N THR A 200 -36.28 -8.07 4.81
CA THR A 200 -35.85 -9.46 5.06
C THR A 200 -36.55 -10.47 4.13
N GLN A 201 -37.84 -10.27 3.83
CA GLN A 201 -38.58 -11.18 2.94
C GLN A 201 -38.00 -11.17 1.52
N ALA A 202 -37.83 -9.97 0.95
CA ALA A 202 -37.26 -9.82 -0.38
C ALA A 202 -35.82 -10.35 -0.47
N VAL A 203 -35.00 -10.15 0.58
CA VAL A 203 -33.64 -10.73 0.66
C VAL A 203 -33.68 -12.25 0.65
N ASN A 204 -34.57 -12.88 1.41
CA ASN A 204 -34.67 -14.34 1.42
C ASN A 204 -35.07 -14.87 0.04
N THR A 205 -36.03 -14.24 -0.63
CA THR A 205 -36.43 -14.62 -2.00
C THR A 205 -35.30 -14.40 -3.02
N LEU A 206 -34.49 -13.34 -2.85
CA LEU A 206 -33.28 -13.15 -3.68
C LEU A 206 -32.25 -14.26 -3.46
N ILE A 207 -32.05 -14.71 -2.22
CA ILE A 207 -31.14 -15.80 -1.89
C ILE A 207 -31.62 -17.11 -2.49
N GLU A 208 -32.93 -17.39 -2.42
CA GLU A 208 -33.53 -18.54 -3.09
C GLU A 208 -33.24 -18.50 -4.60
N LEU A 209 -33.47 -17.36 -5.25
CA LEU A 209 -33.21 -17.16 -6.68
C LEU A 209 -31.71 -17.28 -7.05
N LEU A 210 -30.81 -16.80 -6.19
CA LEU A 210 -29.35 -16.90 -6.38
C LEU A 210 -28.84 -18.34 -6.20
N ASN A 211 -29.49 -19.12 -5.34
CA ASN A 211 -29.14 -20.52 -5.06
C ASN A 211 -29.81 -21.52 -6.00
N GLU A 212 -30.70 -21.07 -6.91
CA GLU A 212 -31.31 -21.94 -7.91
C GLU A 212 -30.23 -22.61 -8.78
N LYS A 213 -30.31 -23.95 -8.91
CA LYS A 213 -29.34 -24.77 -9.66
C LYS A 213 -29.10 -24.30 -11.09
N TYR A 214 -30.12 -23.72 -11.71
CA TYR A 214 -30.10 -23.25 -13.10
C TYR A 214 -30.19 -21.72 -13.21
N SER A 215 -29.89 -20.99 -12.12
CA SER A 215 -29.89 -19.53 -12.12
C SER A 215 -28.91 -19.00 -13.17
N GLN A 216 -29.37 -18.07 -14.02
CA GLN A 216 -28.54 -17.41 -15.03
C GLN A 216 -28.21 -15.96 -14.65
N LEU A 217 -28.50 -15.57 -13.41
CA LEU A 217 -28.35 -14.20 -12.95
C LEU A 217 -26.88 -13.80 -12.96
N LYS A 218 -26.54 -12.78 -13.76
CA LYS A 218 -25.18 -12.25 -13.93
C LYS A 218 -24.98 -10.90 -13.25
N HIS A 219 -26.04 -10.10 -13.15
CA HIS A 219 -26.00 -8.74 -12.64
C HIS A 219 -27.13 -8.50 -11.64
N LEU A 220 -26.78 -8.08 -10.42
CA LEU A 220 -27.73 -7.74 -9.37
C LEU A 220 -27.41 -6.34 -8.83
N ASP A 221 -28.33 -5.40 -9.03
CA ASP A 221 -28.20 -4.02 -8.53
C ASP A 221 -29.20 -3.76 -7.39
N LEU A 222 -28.63 -3.55 -6.20
CA LEU A 222 -29.32 -3.25 -4.94
C LEU A 222 -28.93 -1.86 -4.41
N GLU A 223 -28.53 -0.92 -5.27
CA GLU A 223 -28.15 0.44 -4.85
C GLU A 223 -29.29 1.13 -4.09
N ASN A 224 -28.96 1.76 -2.96
CA ASN A 224 -29.91 2.55 -2.15
C ASN A 224 -31.19 1.76 -1.84
N THR A 225 -31.03 0.52 -1.38
CA THR A 225 -32.16 -0.37 -1.04
C THR A 225 -32.46 -0.51 0.44
N LYS A 226 -31.79 0.28 1.28
CA LYS A 226 -31.95 0.29 2.75
C LYS A 226 -31.64 -1.06 3.39
N LEU A 227 -30.65 -1.78 2.85
CA LEU A 227 -30.19 -3.05 3.43
C LEU A 227 -29.59 -2.80 4.82
N SER A 228 -30.00 -3.61 5.81
CA SER A 228 -29.36 -3.63 7.12
C SER A 228 -28.09 -4.48 7.08
N GLU A 229 -27.23 -4.35 8.09
CA GLU A 229 -26.05 -5.20 8.26
C GLU A 229 -26.37 -6.71 8.16
N LYS A 230 -27.48 -7.15 8.77
CA LYS A 230 -27.93 -8.56 8.69
C LYS A 230 -28.28 -8.97 7.27
N HIS A 231 -28.85 -8.05 6.48
CA HIS A 231 -29.15 -8.30 5.07
C HIS A 231 -27.86 -8.42 4.25
N ILE A 232 -26.89 -7.52 4.48
CA ILE A 232 -25.57 -7.56 3.83
C ILE A 232 -24.88 -8.90 4.12
N GLY A 233 -24.80 -9.31 5.38
CA GLY A 233 -24.19 -10.60 5.76
C GLY A 233 -24.84 -11.79 5.05
N LYS A 234 -26.18 -11.84 4.97
CA LYS A 234 -26.89 -12.90 4.25
C LYS A 234 -26.60 -12.90 2.74
N ILE A 235 -26.58 -11.72 2.11
CA ILE A 235 -26.30 -11.60 0.68
C ILE A 235 -24.84 -12.00 0.40
N CYS A 236 -23.88 -11.48 1.17
CA CYS A 236 -22.46 -11.81 1.04
C CYS A 236 -22.19 -13.31 1.22
N ASN A 237 -22.80 -13.95 2.21
CA ASN A 237 -22.66 -15.40 2.43
C ASN A 237 -23.29 -16.25 1.31
N CYS A 238 -24.38 -15.80 0.69
CA CYS A 238 -24.93 -16.48 -0.48
C CYS A 238 -24.04 -16.27 -1.71
N VAL A 239 -23.55 -15.05 -1.89
CA VAL A 239 -22.70 -14.70 -3.03
C VAL A 239 -21.34 -15.39 -2.93
N SER A 240 -20.75 -15.60 -1.75
CA SER A 240 -19.44 -16.27 -1.62
C SER A 240 -19.39 -17.65 -2.33
N GLU A 241 -20.49 -18.40 -2.28
CA GLU A 241 -20.62 -19.72 -2.93
C GLU A 241 -21.21 -19.65 -4.35
N ASN A 242 -21.89 -18.55 -4.69
CA ASN A 242 -22.55 -18.39 -5.98
C ASN A 242 -21.55 -18.42 -7.15
N LYS A 243 -21.88 -19.21 -8.19
CA LYS A 243 -21.01 -19.43 -9.36
C LYS A 243 -21.47 -18.74 -10.63
N THR A 244 -22.52 -17.93 -10.56
CA THR A 244 -23.18 -17.37 -11.74
C THR A 244 -23.07 -15.86 -11.80
N LEU A 245 -23.20 -15.18 -10.66
CA LEU A 245 -23.19 -13.74 -10.51
C LEU A 245 -21.80 -13.17 -10.81
N SER A 246 -21.77 -12.20 -11.73
CA SER A 246 -20.55 -11.53 -12.19
C SER A 246 -20.48 -10.07 -11.76
N SER A 247 -21.60 -9.46 -11.36
CA SER A 247 -21.69 -8.07 -10.97
C SER A 247 -22.71 -7.88 -9.85
N LEU A 248 -22.28 -7.20 -8.79
CA LEU A 248 -23.08 -6.88 -7.62
C LEU A 248 -22.90 -5.41 -7.25
N SER A 249 -24.01 -4.66 -7.14
CA SER A 249 -24.00 -3.32 -6.58
C SER A 249 -24.70 -3.30 -5.22
N LEU A 250 -23.98 -2.84 -4.20
CA LEU A 250 -24.45 -2.60 -2.84
C LEU A 250 -24.27 -1.13 -2.45
N ALA A 251 -24.07 -0.25 -3.42
CA ALA A 251 -23.85 1.18 -3.21
C ALA A 251 -24.99 1.86 -2.44
N ARG A 252 -24.67 2.93 -1.71
CA ARG A 252 -25.66 3.76 -0.99
C ARG A 252 -26.55 3.00 0.00
N ASN A 253 -26.06 1.92 0.60
CA ASN A 253 -26.78 1.15 1.61
C ASN A 253 -26.33 1.46 3.05
N ASN A 254 -25.50 2.48 3.25
CA ASN A 254 -24.97 2.86 4.57
C ASN A 254 -24.23 1.69 5.24
N ILE A 255 -23.47 0.93 4.45
CA ILE A 255 -22.64 -0.18 4.93
C ILE A 255 -21.52 0.39 5.80
N GLY A 256 -21.40 -0.10 7.03
CA GLY A 256 -20.35 0.29 7.98
C GLY A 256 -19.24 -0.75 8.09
N ASP A 257 -18.24 -0.44 8.90
CA ASP A 257 -17.03 -1.24 9.12
C ASP A 257 -17.33 -2.69 9.54
N GLU A 258 -18.32 -2.92 10.40
CA GLU A 258 -18.69 -4.29 10.84
C GLU A 258 -19.18 -5.17 9.69
N SER A 259 -19.89 -4.57 8.72
CA SER A 259 -20.35 -5.29 7.54
C SER A 259 -19.20 -5.61 6.56
N ALA A 260 -18.08 -4.91 6.66
CA ALA A 260 -16.93 -5.12 5.78
C ALA A 260 -16.30 -6.51 5.94
N LYS A 261 -16.41 -7.13 7.12
CA LYS A 261 -15.97 -8.52 7.36
C LYS A 261 -16.73 -9.52 6.48
N PHE A 262 -18.03 -9.33 6.29
CA PHE A 262 -18.81 -10.19 5.37
C PHE A 262 -18.42 -9.96 3.91
N ILE A 263 -18.13 -8.71 3.55
CA ILE A 263 -17.65 -8.35 2.21
C ILE A 263 -16.28 -8.99 1.95
N ARG A 264 -15.36 -8.95 2.92
CA ARG A 264 -14.06 -9.62 2.87
C ARG A 264 -14.21 -11.10 2.54
N GLU A 265 -15.00 -11.84 3.31
CA GLU A 265 -15.19 -13.28 3.07
C GLU A 265 -15.84 -13.56 1.70
N MET A 266 -16.80 -12.72 1.29
CA MET A 266 -17.41 -12.83 -0.04
C MET A 266 -16.37 -12.63 -1.15
N ILE A 267 -15.52 -11.61 -1.06
CA ILE A 267 -14.44 -11.36 -2.03
C ILE A 267 -13.46 -12.54 -2.00
N ARG A 268 -12.96 -12.93 -0.82
CA ARG A 268 -12.00 -14.02 -0.64
C ARG A 268 -12.42 -15.32 -1.33
N TYR A 269 -13.67 -15.75 -1.14
CA TYR A 269 -14.14 -17.05 -1.63
C TYR A 269 -14.79 -17.02 -3.02
N ASN A 270 -15.32 -15.87 -3.46
CA ASN A 270 -15.97 -15.78 -4.76
C ASN A 270 -14.97 -15.48 -5.90
N GLN A 271 -14.76 -16.47 -6.76
CA GLN A 271 -13.89 -16.37 -7.95
C GLN A 271 -14.63 -16.05 -9.26
N GLN A 272 -15.94 -15.81 -9.21
CA GLN A 272 -16.82 -15.52 -10.37
C GLN A 272 -17.27 -14.06 -10.45
N LEU A 273 -17.34 -13.37 -9.31
CA LEU A 273 -17.66 -11.96 -9.24
C LEU A 273 -16.53 -11.17 -9.90
N ARG A 274 -16.88 -10.33 -10.88
CA ARG A 274 -15.95 -9.49 -11.64
C ARG A 274 -16.09 -8.02 -11.29
N VAL A 275 -17.29 -7.58 -10.94
CA VAL A 275 -17.61 -6.18 -10.64
C VAL A 275 -18.29 -6.09 -9.28
N LEU A 276 -17.68 -5.33 -8.36
CA LEU A 276 -18.25 -5.02 -7.05
C LEU A 276 -18.33 -3.51 -6.87
N ASP A 277 -19.50 -3.03 -6.50
CA ASP A 277 -19.79 -1.62 -6.37
C ASP A 277 -20.29 -1.28 -4.98
N LEU A 278 -19.43 -0.60 -4.22
CA LEU A 278 -19.61 -0.19 -2.83
C LEU A 278 -19.61 1.34 -2.69
N HIS A 279 -19.84 2.06 -3.80
CA HIS A 279 -19.92 3.51 -3.85
C HIS A 279 -20.83 4.08 -2.75
N TRP A 280 -20.36 5.14 -2.10
CA TRP A 280 -21.14 5.94 -1.15
C TRP A 280 -21.71 5.11 0.00
N ASN A 281 -20.82 4.47 0.74
CA ASN A 281 -21.11 3.80 2.00
C ASN A 281 -20.28 4.44 3.14
N ASN A 282 -20.27 3.85 4.32
CA ASN A 282 -19.58 4.35 5.50
C ASN A 282 -18.56 3.30 6.00
N ILE A 283 -17.83 2.68 5.08
CA ILE A 283 -16.88 1.58 5.35
C ILE A 283 -15.66 2.06 6.15
N ARG A 284 -15.23 3.32 5.94
CA ARG A 284 -14.11 3.98 6.64
C ARG A 284 -12.80 3.18 6.58
N GLY A 285 -11.75 3.66 7.24
CA GLY A 285 -10.42 3.04 7.17
C GLY A 285 -10.39 1.59 7.67
N THR A 286 -11.00 1.33 8.82
CA THR A 286 -11.09 -0.01 9.46
C THR A 286 -11.83 -1.03 8.59
N GLY A 287 -12.98 -0.68 8.02
CA GLY A 287 -13.65 -1.56 7.06
C GLY A 287 -12.91 -1.66 5.73
N GLY A 288 -12.18 -0.61 5.33
CA GLY A 288 -11.32 -0.61 4.15
C GLY A 288 -10.24 -1.69 4.24
N ILE A 289 -9.55 -1.77 5.37
CA ILE A 289 -8.52 -2.79 5.66
C ILE A 289 -9.08 -4.20 5.45
N GLU A 290 -10.28 -4.49 5.98
CA GLU A 290 -10.95 -5.78 5.79
C GLU A 290 -11.18 -6.11 4.31
N ILE A 291 -11.64 -5.13 3.52
CA ILE A 291 -11.85 -5.31 2.08
C ILE A 291 -10.54 -5.55 1.35
N PHE A 292 -9.48 -4.81 1.68
CA PHE A 292 -8.16 -4.97 1.07
C PHE A 292 -7.53 -6.32 1.38
N ASP A 293 -7.70 -6.86 2.59
CA ASP A 293 -7.33 -8.24 2.92
C ASP A 293 -8.09 -9.27 2.05
N GLY A 294 -9.38 -9.02 1.78
CA GLY A 294 -10.16 -9.85 0.85
C GLY A 294 -9.59 -9.83 -0.58
N ILE A 295 -9.19 -8.65 -1.06
CA ILE A 295 -8.60 -8.47 -2.40
C ILE A 295 -7.25 -9.18 -2.52
N ASN A 296 -6.40 -9.13 -1.48
CA ASN A 296 -5.11 -9.82 -1.45
C ASN A 296 -5.23 -11.34 -1.72
N GLN A 297 -6.39 -11.92 -1.39
CA GLN A 297 -6.64 -13.36 -1.47
C GLN A 297 -7.59 -13.74 -2.61
N ASN A 298 -7.89 -12.80 -3.51
CA ASN A 298 -8.83 -13.01 -4.59
C ASN A 298 -8.20 -12.80 -5.98
N ASP A 299 -8.41 -13.77 -6.86
CA ASP A 299 -7.91 -13.78 -8.23
C ASP A 299 -9.03 -13.62 -9.27
N GLY A 300 -10.21 -13.15 -8.84
CA GLY A 300 -11.41 -13.09 -9.67
C GLY A 300 -11.94 -11.68 -9.93
N LEU A 301 -11.80 -10.76 -8.98
CA LEU A 301 -12.43 -9.45 -9.02
C LEU A 301 -11.63 -8.50 -9.92
N GLN A 302 -12.31 -7.91 -10.90
CA GLN A 302 -11.67 -7.07 -11.92
C GLN A 302 -11.98 -5.58 -11.75
N GLN A 303 -13.13 -5.24 -11.18
CA GLN A 303 -13.57 -3.86 -10.97
C GLN A 303 -14.11 -3.67 -9.56
N LEU A 304 -13.59 -2.68 -8.85
CA LEU A 304 -14.02 -2.32 -7.50
C LEU A 304 -14.25 -0.81 -7.34
N ASP A 305 -15.49 -0.42 -7.00
CA ASP A 305 -15.84 0.97 -6.67
C ASP A 305 -15.94 1.12 -5.15
N LEU A 306 -14.98 1.84 -4.57
CA LEU A 306 -14.92 2.23 -3.16
C LEU A 306 -15.02 3.75 -2.98
N SER A 307 -15.46 4.49 -4.00
CA SER A 307 -15.58 5.93 -3.92
C SER A 307 -16.56 6.36 -2.83
N TRP A 308 -16.33 7.52 -2.21
CA TRP A 308 -17.19 8.09 -1.16
C TRP A 308 -17.38 7.19 0.08
N ASN A 309 -16.30 6.60 0.60
CA ASN A 309 -16.33 5.75 1.79
C ASN A 309 -15.53 6.29 2.99
N ALA A 310 -14.91 7.46 2.85
CA ALA A 310 -14.11 8.12 3.88
C ALA A 310 -12.97 7.23 4.43
N LEU A 311 -12.31 6.47 3.56
CA LEU A 311 -11.26 5.51 3.94
C LEU A 311 -10.06 6.16 4.66
N GLY A 312 -9.63 7.35 4.24
CA GLY A 312 -8.50 8.10 4.84
C GLY A 312 -8.90 9.10 5.93
N ARG A 313 -10.19 9.16 6.33
CA ARG A 313 -10.68 10.17 7.27
C ARG A 313 -10.19 9.97 8.71
N ASN A 314 -9.80 8.76 9.08
CA ASN A 314 -9.26 8.47 10.40
C ASN A 314 -7.81 8.96 10.57
N HIS A 315 -7.19 9.50 9.52
CA HIS A 315 -5.79 9.98 9.50
C HIS A 315 -4.78 8.91 9.97
N ASN A 316 -5.14 7.64 9.79
CA ASN A 316 -4.27 6.51 10.08
C ASN A 316 -3.77 5.93 8.75
N ILE A 317 -2.45 5.82 8.63
CA ILE A 317 -1.77 5.30 7.45
C ILE A 317 -2.15 3.84 7.15
N GLU A 318 -2.60 3.07 8.15
CA GLU A 318 -2.93 1.64 8.02
C GLU A 318 -3.84 1.31 6.84
N ALA A 319 -4.89 2.10 6.60
CA ALA A 319 -5.81 1.85 5.49
C ALA A 319 -5.14 2.09 4.13
N ALA A 320 -4.26 3.09 4.05
CA ALA A 320 -3.48 3.37 2.85
C ALA A 320 -2.40 2.31 2.62
N SER A 321 -1.68 1.89 3.66
CA SER A 321 -0.70 0.80 3.59
C SER A 321 -1.34 -0.54 3.20
N ALA A 322 -2.50 -0.87 3.76
CA ALA A 322 -3.24 -2.08 3.39
C ALA A 322 -3.69 -2.05 1.92
N LEU A 323 -4.17 -0.90 1.43
CA LEU A 323 -4.49 -0.73 0.00
C LEU A 323 -3.23 -0.80 -0.87
N SER A 324 -2.13 -0.18 -0.45
CA SER A 324 -0.84 -0.20 -1.16
C SER A 324 -0.35 -1.63 -1.33
N HIS A 325 -0.37 -2.43 -0.26
CA HIS A 325 -0.04 -3.85 -0.30
C HIS A 325 -0.98 -4.65 -1.20
N ALA A 326 -2.30 -4.41 -1.09
CA ALA A 326 -3.30 -5.10 -1.92
C ALA A 326 -3.13 -4.80 -3.42
N ILE A 327 -2.81 -3.57 -3.78
CA ILE A 327 -2.51 -3.20 -5.17
C ILE A 327 -1.20 -3.84 -5.61
N GLN A 328 -0.17 -3.86 -4.77
CA GLN A 328 1.13 -4.43 -5.12
C GLN A 328 1.06 -5.92 -5.47
N THR A 329 0.27 -6.69 -4.71
CA THR A 329 0.19 -8.16 -4.84
C THR A 329 -0.88 -8.62 -5.82
N ASN A 330 -2.01 -7.90 -5.89
CA ASN A 330 -3.14 -8.31 -6.71
C ASN A 330 -2.90 -7.98 -8.19
N THR A 331 -2.96 -9.00 -9.04
CA THR A 331 -2.73 -8.89 -10.50
C THR A 331 -4.02 -8.99 -11.32
N THR A 332 -5.18 -9.14 -10.68
CA THR A 332 -6.47 -9.42 -11.33
C THR A 332 -7.41 -8.22 -11.36
N LEU A 333 -7.25 -7.30 -10.41
CA LEU A 333 -7.97 -6.03 -10.36
C LEU A 333 -7.44 -5.09 -11.45
N LEU A 334 -8.33 -4.71 -12.37
CA LEU A 334 -8.03 -3.90 -13.55
C LEU A 334 -8.52 -2.45 -13.39
N HIS A 335 -9.57 -2.24 -12.60
CA HIS A 335 -10.21 -0.94 -12.44
C HIS A 335 -10.61 -0.68 -10.98
N LEU A 336 -10.08 0.38 -10.40
CA LEU A 336 -10.31 0.77 -9.01
C LEU A 336 -10.76 2.24 -8.93
N ASP A 337 -11.83 2.50 -8.19
CA ASP A 337 -12.24 3.85 -7.82
C ASP A 337 -12.14 4.05 -6.31
N ILE A 338 -11.25 4.94 -5.89
CA ILE A 338 -11.08 5.38 -4.50
C ILE A 338 -11.30 6.89 -4.35
N SER A 339 -12.05 7.50 -5.27
CA SER A 339 -12.35 8.93 -5.25
C SER A 339 -13.12 9.33 -3.99
N TYR A 340 -12.87 10.54 -3.49
CA TYR A 340 -13.54 11.15 -2.35
C TYR A 340 -13.48 10.31 -1.08
N ASN A 341 -12.28 9.79 -0.78
CA ASN A 341 -12.01 9.01 0.43
C ASN A 341 -11.20 9.77 1.47
N SER A 342 -10.85 11.03 1.20
CA SER A 342 -10.10 11.91 2.10
C SER A 342 -8.70 11.39 2.43
N PHE A 343 -8.05 10.66 1.52
CA PHE A 343 -6.63 10.34 1.67
C PHE A 343 -5.78 11.62 1.65
N THR A 344 -4.93 11.76 2.65
CA THR A 344 -3.96 12.84 2.83
C THR A 344 -2.74 12.65 1.93
N SER A 345 -1.93 13.70 1.76
CA SER A 345 -0.72 13.63 0.92
C SER A 345 0.24 12.51 1.35
N LYS A 346 0.36 12.24 2.67
CA LYS A 346 1.22 11.19 3.21
C LYS A 346 0.67 9.78 2.90
N GLU A 347 -0.64 9.60 3.02
CA GLU A 347 -1.30 8.34 2.64
C GLU A 347 -1.19 8.09 1.13
N CYS A 348 -1.30 9.14 0.31
CA CYS A 348 -1.11 9.05 -1.13
C CYS A 348 0.35 8.70 -1.52
N GLU A 349 1.34 9.17 -0.77
CA GLU A 349 2.74 8.77 -0.95
C GLU A 349 2.90 7.27 -0.73
N GLU A 350 2.27 6.73 0.32
CA GLU A 350 2.25 5.30 0.59
C GLU A 350 1.57 4.50 -0.53
N LEU A 351 0.45 4.98 -1.08
CA LEU A 351 -0.21 4.36 -2.24
C LEU A 351 0.68 4.35 -3.49
N THR A 352 1.56 5.35 -3.64
CA THR A 352 2.50 5.44 -4.77
C THR A 352 3.48 4.27 -4.75
N ASN A 353 3.96 3.87 -3.57
CA ASN A 353 4.90 2.75 -3.42
C ASN A 353 4.34 1.43 -3.98
N GLY A 354 3.10 1.08 -3.63
CA GLY A 354 2.44 -0.13 -4.13
C GLY A 354 2.06 -0.03 -5.60
N LEU A 355 1.57 1.13 -6.04
CA LEU A 355 1.21 1.37 -7.44
C LEU A 355 2.40 1.24 -8.40
N ASN A 356 3.58 1.76 -8.03
CA ASN A 356 4.77 1.71 -8.88
C ASN A 356 5.20 0.27 -9.23
N GLN A 357 4.87 -0.71 -8.39
CA GLN A 357 5.14 -2.13 -8.62
C GLN A 357 4.00 -2.86 -9.32
N ASN A 358 2.80 -2.27 -9.35
CA ASN A 358 1.64 -2.84 -10.02
C ASN A 358 1.54 -2.34 -11.46
N HIS A 359 1.47 -3.28 -12.41
CA HIS A 359 1.33 -2.99 -13.84
C HIS A 359 0.07 -3.59 -14.47
N THR A 360 -0.90 -4.02 -13.65
CA THR A 360 -2.15 -4.66 -14.10
C THR A 360 -3.36 -3.75 -13.91
N LEU A 361 -3.32 -2.84 -12.94
CA LEU A 361 -4.37 -1.87 -12.68
C LEU A 361 -4.31 -0.75 -13.74
N LEU A 362 -5.17 -0.86 -14.75
CA LEU A 362 -5.23 0.04 -15.91
C LEU A 362 -6.08 1.29 -15.64
N GLY A 363 -7.16 1.15 -14.86
CA GLY A 363 -8.06 2.24 -14.52
C GLY A 363 -7.98 2.59 -13.03
N LEU A 364 -7.59 3.82 -12.70
CA LEU A 364 -7.54 4.29 -11.31
C LEU A 364 -8.17 5.68 -11.19
N HIS A 365 -9.13 5.82 -10.28
CA HIS A 365 -9.76 7.10 -9.96
C HIS A 365 -9.43 7.51 -8.52
N VAL A 366 -8.90 8.72 -8.37
CA VAL A 366 -8.39 9.24 -7.09
C VAL A 366 -8.92 10.64 -6.76
N TYR A 367 -9.89 11.14 -7.52
CA TYR A 367 -10.37 12.52 -7.38
C TYR A 367 -10.91 12.79 -5.98
N GLY A 368 -10.74 14.00 -5.44
CA GLY A 368 -11.21 14.33 -4.08
C GLY A 368 -10.34 13.77 -2.94
N ASN A 369 -9.14 13.29 -3.26
CA ASN A 369 -8.05 13.02 -2.32
C ASN A 369 -6.90 14.02 -2.54
N SER A 370 -5.89 14.02 -1.66
CA SER A 370 -4.68 14.85 -1.78
C SER A 370 -3.67 14.25 -2.77
N CYS A 371 -4.11 13.91 -3.98
CA CYS A 371 -3.26 13.42 -5.07
C CYS A 371 -3.89 13.62 -6.45
N THR A 372 -3.07 13.41 -7.47
CA THR A 372 -3.45 13.40 -8.89
C THR A 372 -2.85 12.18 -9.59
N ILE A 373 -3.38 11.83 -10.76
CA ILE A 373 -2.84 10.76 -11.61
C ILE A 373 -2.51 11.33 -12.99
N ASN A 374 -1.31 11.00 -13.49
CA ASN A 374 -0.89 11.43 -14.82
C ASN A 374 -1.34 10.44 -15.92
N SER A 375 -1.11 10.80 -17.17
CA SER A 375 -1.43 10.00 -18.36
C SER A 375 -0.82 8.60 -18.39
N ARG A 376 0.31 8.38 -17.71
CA ARG A 376 0.99 7.08 -17.59
C ARG A 376 0.49 6.24 -16.42
N GLY A 377 -0.45 6.76 -15.63
CA GLY A 377 -1.01 6.08 -14.48
C GLY A 377 -0.17 6.20 -13.20
N PHE A 378 0.85 7.06 -13.16
CA PHE A 378 1.58 7.36 -11.93
C PHE A 378 0.78 8.34 -11.06
N LEU A 379 0.75 8.04 -9.76
CA LEU A 379 0.11 8.86 -8.74
C LEU A 379 1.10 9.89 -8.21
N THR A 380 0.66 11.14 -8.05
CA THR A 380 1.49 12.23 -7.49
C THR A 380 0.74 12.87 -6.33
N PRO A 381 1.25 12.78 -5.09
CA PRO A 381 0.68 13.46 -3.93
C PRO A 381 0.65 14.99 -4.11
N THR A 382 -0.40 15.64 -3.61
CA THR A 382 -0.57 17.10 -3.70
C THR A 382 -0.86 17.70 -2.33
N SER A 383 -0.33 18.89 -2.07
CA SER A 383 -0.51 19.60 -0.78
C SER A 383 -1.92 20.18 -0.60
N THR A 384 -2.67 20.35 -1.68
CA THR A 384 -4.07 20.78 -1.66
C THR A 384 -4.97 19.64 -2.11
N ASN A 385 -6.10 19.45 -1.40
CA ASN A 385 -7.21 18.70 -1.97
C ASN A 385 -7.67 19.45 -3.22
N ASN A 386 -7.72 18.78 -4.37
CA ASN A 386 -8.27 19.36 -5.59
C ASN A 386 -9.70 19.82 -5.29
N ASN A 387 -9.90 21.15 -5.28
CA ASN A 387 -11.12 21.78 -4.80
C ASN A 387 -12.31 21.47 -5.73
N PHE A 388 -13.28 20.74 -5.16
CA PHE A 388 -14.74 20.96 -5.08
C PHE A 388 -15.56 21.71 -6.15
N GLU A 389 -15.03 22.20 -7.27
CA GLU A 389 -15.84 22.91 -8.27
C GLU A 389 -16.48 21.98 -9.31
N ASN A 390 -15.90 20.80 -9.56
CA ASN A 390 -16.44 19.79 -10.50
C ASN A 390 -17.15 18.61 -9.83
N SER A 391 -17.47 18.71 -8.53
CA SER A 391 -18.20 17.71 -7.73
C SER A 391 -19.61 17.35 -8.24
N HIS A 392 -20.04 17.92 -9.37
CA HIS A 392 -21.32 17.64 -10.02
C HIS A 392 -21.22 16.68 -11.22
N HIS A 393 -20.04 16.23 -11.62
CA HIS A 393 -19.89 15.17 -12.62
C HIS A 393 -19.76 13.79 -11.95
N PHE A 394 -20.88 13.26 -11.44
CA PHE A 394 -20.98 11.90 -10.90
C PHE A 394 -20.83 10.85 -12.00
N ARG A 395 -19.60 10.59 -12.48
CA ARG A 395 -19.30 9.44 -13.35
C ARG A 395 -18.91 8.26 -12.47
N ARG A 396 -19.85 7.34 -12.26
CA ARG A 396 -19.55 6.07 -11.58
C ARG A 396 -18.87 5.12 -12.54
N MET A 397 -17.86 4.42 -12.06
CA MET A 397 -17.18 3.36 -12.82
C MET A 397 -18.16 2.34 -13.40
N THR A 398 -19.19 1.96 -12.64
CA THR A 398 -20.13 0.90 -13.01
C THR A 398 -21.31 1.35 -13.89
N HIS A 399 -21.50 2.66 -14.11
CA HIS A 399 -22.63 3.24 -14.84
C HIS A 399 -22.16 4.24 -15.89
N PHE A 400 -21.61 3.74 -16.99
CA PHE A 400 -21.21 4.56 -18.14
C PHE A 400 -22.44 4.98 -18.97
N ASP A 401 -22.81 6.26 -18.89
CA ASP A 401 -23.73 6.88 -19.84
C ASP A 401 -22.94 7.43 -21.04
N ALA A 402 -23.03 6.73 -22.18
CA ALA A 402 -22.28 7.03 -23.41
C ALA A 402 -22.59 8.44 -23.98
N GLN A 403 -23.63 9.13 -23.48
CA GLN A 403 -24.05 10.44 -23.97
C GLN A 403 -23.40 11.63 -23.21
N ALA A 404 -22.60 11.39 -22.17
CA ALA A 404 -22.10 12.45 -21.28
C ALA A 404 -20.68 12.97 -21.59
N HIS A 405 -20.21 12.88 -22.84
CA HIS A 405 -18.92 13.48 -23.24
C HIS A 405 -19.05 15.00 -23.46
N LYS A 406 -19.15 15.77 -22.37
CA LYS A 406 -18.69 17.16 -22.39
C LYS A 406 -17.18 17.20 -22.15
N LYS A 407 -16.53 18.08 -22.91
CA LYS A 407 -15.11 18.12 -23.29
C LYS A 407 -14.16 18.62 -22.18
N GLU A 408 -14.62 18.75 -20.93
CA GLU A 408 -14.03 19.77 -20.05
C GLU A 408 -13.01 19.28 -19.00
N GLU A 409 -12.82 17.98 -18.74
CA GLU A 409 -11.66 17.52 -17.93
C GLU A 409 -11.40 16.02 -18.13
N ARG A 410 -10.14 15.63 -18.35
CA ARG A 410 -9.70 14.22 -18.49
C ARG A 410 -9.48 13.62 -17.09
N LEU A 411 -10.01 12.42 -16.88
CA LEU A 411 -9.81 11.62 -15.67
C LEU A 411 -8.51 10.82 -15.70
N ASN A 412 -7.83 10.77 -16.85
CA ASN A 412 -6.62 9.97 -17.09
C ASN A 412 -6.79 8.47 -16.79
N CYS A 413 -8.03 7.97 -16.88
CA CYS A 413 -8.34 6.56 -16.69
C CYS A 413 -8.46 5.85 -18.05
N TRP A 414 -7.53 4.93 -18.32
CA TRP A 414 -7.39 4.29 -19.62
C TRP A 414 -8.64 3.50 -20.04
N ILE A 415 -9.27 2.80 -19.10
CA ILE A 415 -10.50 2.02 -19.33
C ILE A 415 -11.69 2.95 -19.60
N CYS A 416 -11.95 3.88 -18.69
CA CYS A 416 -13.11 4.78 -18.72
C CYS A 416 -13.18 5.63 -19.99
N GLU A 417 -12.02 6.13 -20.41
CA GLU A 417 -11.90 7.02 -21.55
C GLU A 417 -11.56 6.28 -22.84
N LYS A 418 -11.43 4.94 -22.79
CA LYS A 418 -11.08 4.09 -23.93
C LYS A 418 -9.79 4.56 -24.62
N TRP A 419 -8.73 4.73 -23.85
CA TRP A 419 -7.43 5.10 -24.39
C TRP A 419 -6.92 4.04 -25.35
N GLU A 420 -6.17 4.46 -26.36
CA GLU A 420 -5.73 3.60 -27.46
C GLU A 420 -4.22 3.33 -27.38
N GLU A 421 -3.81 2.07 -27.52
CA GLU A 421 -2.41 1.69 -27.73
C GLU A 421 -2.01 1.98 -29.17
N VAL A 422 -0.99 2.83 -29.35
CA VAL A 422 -0.49 3.29 -30.64
C VAL A 422 1.03 3.23 -30.67
N THR A 423 1.61 2.97 -31.84
CA THR A 423 3.05 3.11 -32.05
C THR A 423 3.34 4.41 -32.79
N ILE A 424 4.12 5.28 -32.16
CA ILE A 424 4.54 6.56 -32.73
C ILE A 424 6.00 6.43 -33.15
N ARG A 425 6.30 6.82 -34.39
CA ARG A 425 7.61 6.63 -35.01
C ARG A 425 8.16 7.91 -35.63
N TRP A 426 9.49 7.96 -35.68
CA TRP A 426 10.29 8.90 -36.43
C TRP A 426 11.22 8.14 -37.36
N ILE A 427 10.99 8.31 -38.67
CA ILE A 427 11.75 7.72 -39.76
C ILE A 427 12.68 8.81 -40.33
N PRO A 428 14.00 8.70 -40.14
CA PRO A 428 14.95 9.67 -40.70
C PRO A 428 14.77 9.84 -42.22
N GLY A 429 14.69 11.08 -42.67
CA GLY A 429 14.49 11.44 -44.09
C GLY A 429 13.02 11.41 -44.57
N VAL A 430 12.11 10.77 -43.82
CA VAL A 430 10.66 10.78 -44.11
C VAL A 430 9.93 11.70 -43.13
N SER A 431 10.09 11.47 -41.82
CA SER A 431 9.52 12.34 -40.78
C SER A 431 10.26 13.67 -40.71
N GLY A 432 11.57 13.67 -40.95
CA GLY A 432 12.40 14.88 -40.94
C GLY A 432 13.89 14.57 -40.80
N THR A 433 14.68 15.57 -40.40
CA THR A 433 16.15 15.52 -40.39
C THR A 433 16.76 15.59 -38.98
N LEU A 434 15.97 15.38 -37.91
CA LEU A 434 16.51 15.30 -36.55
C LEU A 434 17.52 14.15 -36.42
N GLU A 435 18.64 14.44 -35.77
CA GLU A 435 19.66 13.46 -35.40
C GLU A 435 19.44 12.94 -33.97
N GLU A 436 19.99 11.75 -33.67
CA GLU A 436 19.92 11.11 -32.36
C GLU A 436 20.57 11.97 -31.25
N PRO A 437 19.97 12.08 -30.05
CA PRO A 437 18.72 11.44 -29.60
C PRO A 437 17.46 12.13 -30.09
N ILE A 438 16.38 11.35 -30.23
CA ILE A 438 15.06 11.86 -30.60
C ILE A 438 14.11 11.70 -29.43
N PHE A 439 13.45 12.79 -29.07
CA PHE A 439 12.44 12.85 -28.03
C PHE A 439 11.07 13.13 -28.63
N LEU A 440 10.04 12.45 -28.12
CA LEU A 440 8.64 12.69 -28.39
C LEU A 440 8.02 13.54 -27.26
N HIS A 441 7.17 14.49 -27.62
CA HIS A 441 6.46 15.35 -26.68
C HIS A 441 4.96 15.30 -26.97
N LEU A 442 4.17 14.72 -26.06
CA LEU A 442 2.72 14.57 -26.19
C LEU A 442 1.96 15.54 -25.30
N GLU A 443 0.83 16.06 -25.79
CA GLU A 443 -0.08 16.94 -25.02
C GLU A 443 -0.59 16.30 -23.72
N CYS A 444 -0.92 15.00 -23.75
CA CYS A 444 -1.38 14.28 -22.56
C CYS A 444 -0.31 14.14 -21.47
N ASP A 445 0.97 14.33 -21.82
CA ASP A 445 2.11 14.23 -20.91
C ASP A 445 2.63 15.62 -20.50
N GLU A 446 1.83 16.67 -20.70
CA GLU A 446 2.24 18.08 -20.50
C GLU A 446 3.48 18.44 -21.33
N TYR A 447 3.67 17.77 -22.48
CA TYR A 447 4.83 17.90 -23.37
C TYR A 447 6.19 17.59 -22.69
N LYS A 448 6.22 16.75 -21.65
CA LYS A 448 7.48 16.22 -21.10
C LYS A 448 8.18 15.33 -22.13
N PRO A 449 9.53 15.41 -22.25
CA PRO A 449 10.27 14.63 -23.25
C PRO A 449 10.24 13.13 -22.92
N GLU A 450 9.99 12.32 -23.93
CA GLU A 450 10.17 10.86 -23.89
C GLU A 450 11.16 10.43 -24.96
N TYR A 451 12.18 9.66 -24.60
CA TYR A 451 13.16 9.17 -25.55
C TYR A 451 12.58 8.08 -26.46
N LEU A 452 12.81 8.18 -27.77
CA LEU A 452 12.43 7.15 -28.73
C LEU A 452 13.57 6.14 -28.93
N LEU A 453 13.24 4.84 -28.85
CA LEU A 453 14.22 3.78 -29.04
C LEU A 453 14.46 3.54 -30.53
N LYS A 454 15.73 3.41 -30.91
CA LYS A 454 16.13 3.09 -32.28
C LYS A 454 16.06 1.59 -32.53
N ASN A 455 15.24 1.17 -33.48
CA ASN A 455 15.15 -0.22 -33.89
C ASN A 455 16.25 -0.60 -34.91
N SER A 456 16.31 -1.89 -35.30
CA SER A 456 17.32 -2.43 -36.22
C SER A 456 17.27 -1.84 -37.63
N GLN A 457 16.17 -1.20 -38.02
CA GLN A 457 16.00 -0.52 -39.30
C GLN A 457 16.40 0.96 -39.23
N GLY A 458 16.85 1.45 -38.07
CA GLY A 458 17.19 2.84 -37.85
C GLY A 458 15.98 3.77 -37.67
N ILE A 459 14.79 3.21 -37.46
CA ILE A 459 13.56 3.94 -37.15
C ILE A 459 13.51 4.12 -35.63
N TYR A 460 13.16 5.32 -35.18
CA TYR A 460 12.99 5.63 -33.77
C TYR A 460 11.51 5.49 -33.43
N GLU A 461 11.15 4.63 -32.48
CA GLU A 461 9.75 4.39 -32.16
C GLU A 461 9.50 4.15 -30.66
N THR A 462 8.26 4.38 -30.26
CA THR A 462 7.74 4.03 -28.94
C THR A 462 6.28 3.60 -29.07
N THR A 463 5.86 2.64 -28.26
CA THR A 463 4.44 2.24 -28.14
C THR A 463 3.87 2.90 -26.89
N ARG A 464 2.75 3.61 -27.06
CA ARG A 464 2.13 4.43 -26.02
C ARG A 464 0.63 4.21 -25.98
N VAL A 465 0.09 4.28 -24.78
CA VAL A 465 -1.36 4.40 -24.54
C VAL A 465 -1.69 5.88 -24.48
N ILE A 466 -2.56 6.35 -25.37
CA ILE A 466 -2.93 7.78 -25.47
C ILE A 466 -4.46 7.96 -25.50
N PRO A 467 -4.98 9.15 -25.14
CA PRO A 467 -6.41 9.44 -25.23
C PRO A 467 -6.95 9.29 -26.67
N PRO A 468 -8.20 8.83 -26.85
CA PRO A 468 -8.75 8.67 -28.19
C PRO A 468 -8.98 10.02 -28.89
N GLY A 469 -8.93 10.00 -30.22
CA GLY A 469 -9.15 11.17 -31.07
C GLY A 469 -7.87 11.92 -31.41
N VAL A 470 -8.01 13.21 -31.76
CA VAL A 470 -6.90 14.03 -32.25
C VAL A 470 -5.96 14.40 -31.09
N ASN A 471 -4.69 14.01 -31.21
CA ASN A 471 -3.63 14.32 -30.26
C ASN A 471 -2.62 15.30 -30.86
N SER A 472 -2.16 16.23 -30.03
CA SER A 472 -1.14 17.23 -30.36
C SER A 472 0.23 16.78 -29.88
N PHE A 473 1.26 16.87 -30.74
CA PHE A 473 2.61 16.44 -30.41
C PHE A 473 3.70 17.11 -31.26
N PHE A 474 4.96 16.98 -30.85
CA PHE A 474 6.12 17.35 -31.65
C PHE A 474 7.33 16.50 -31.21
N PHE A 475 8.43 16.60 -31.96
CA PHE A 475 9.68 15.90 -31.64
C PHE A 475 10.79 16.90 -31.31
N SER A 476 11.84 16.46 -30.65
CA SER A 476 13.05 17.27 -30.50
C SER A 476 14.30 16.41 -30.46
N ASN A 477 15.45 17.02 -30.70
CA ASN A 477 16.75 16.48 -30.29
C ASN A 477 17.41 17.46 -29.31
N LEU A 478 18.71 17.30 -29.07
CA LEU A 478 19.50 18.20 -28.22
C LEU A 478 19.64 19.62 -28.82
N GLU A 479 19.50 19.76 -30.13
CA GLU A 479 19.68 21.03 -30.85
C GLU A 479 18.39 21.85 -30.96
N GLY A 480 17.21 21.21 -30.88
CA GLY A 480 15.93 21.91 -30.88
C GLY A 480 14.72 21.05 -31.25
N PRO A 481 13.53 21.66 -31.23
CA PRO A 481 12.28 21.00 -31.61
C PRO A 481 12.10 20.92 -33.14
N ALA A 482 11.36 19.92 -33.61
CA ALA A 482 10.90 19.77 -34.98
C ALA A 482 9.48 19.15 -35.01
N VAL A 483 8.79 19.40 -36.12
CA VAL A 483 7.53 18.72 -36.45
C VAL A 483 7.80 17.70 -37.56
N SER A 484 7.12 16.56 -37.51
CA SER A 484 7.22 15.55 -38.55
C SER A 484 6.49 16.00 -39.83
N LEU A 485 7.06 15.68 -40.98
CA LEU A 485 6.49 15.93 -42.31
C LEU A 485 5.39 14.95 -42.69
N GLU A 486 5.23 13.86 -41.95
CA GLU A 486 4.20 12.84 -42.19
C GLU A 486 2.80 13.25 -41.73
N PHE A 487 2.70 14.23 -40.84
CA PHE A 487 1.45 14.63 -40.20
C PHE A 487 1.08 16.07 -40.52
N SER A 488 -0.20 16.42 -40.36
CA SER A 488 -0.67 17.80 -40.48
C SER A 488 -0.06 18.68 -39.38
N ASN A 489 0.41 19.86 -39.78
CA ASN A 489 0.98 20.87 -38.90
C ASN A 489 -0.02 22.00 -38.67
N GLU A 490 -0.19 22.41 -37.41
CA GLU A 490 -1.03 23.55 -37.04
C GLU A 490 -0.23 24.57 -36.23
N THR A 491 -0.57 25.84 -36.39
CA THR A 491 -0.06 26.93 -35.56
C THR A 491 -0.89 27.04 -34.29
N ILE A 492 -0.24 27.13 -33.13
CA ILE A 492 -0.90 27.31 -31.84
C ILE A 492 -0.93 28.79 -31.44
N ASP A 493 -2.08 29.25 -30.94
CA ASP A 493 -2.29 30.66 -30.54
C ASP A 493 -1.38 31.09 -29.39
N ILE A 494 -1.11 30.17 -28.45
CA ILE A 494 -0.25 30.39 -27.30
C ILE A 494 1.00 29.52 -27.49
N PRO A 495 2.18 30.13 -27.77
CA PRO A 495 3.40 29.37 -27.98
C PRO A 495 3.81 28.59 -26.71
N LEU A 496 4.15 27.31 -26.88
CA LEU A 496 4.69 26.50 -25.79
C LEU A 496 6.13 26.94 -25.50
N GLN A 497 6.49 27.01 -24.22
CA GLN A 497 7.85 27.27 -23.79
C GLN A 497 8.45 26.01 -23.20
N ILE A 498 9.48 25.47 -23.87
CA ILE A 498 10.22 24.31 -23.39
C ILE A 498 11.70 24.64 -23.23
N LYS A 499 12.40 23.90 -22.37
CA LYS A 499 13.86 23.98 -22.20
C LYS A 499 14.50 22.70 -22.70
N ILE A 500 15.49 22.82 -23.58
CA ILE A 500 16.33 21.72 -24.06
C ILE A 500 17.78 22.16 -23.82
N GLN A 501 18.55 21.36 -23.07
CA GLN A 501 19.93 21.69 -22.66
C GLN A 501 20.06 23.14 -22.14
N GLU A 502 19.17 23.54 -21.22
CA GLU A 502 19.08 24.88 -20.64
C GLU A 502 18.66 26.02 -21.59
N LYS A 503 18.64 25.79 -22.91
CA LYS A 503 18.17 26.75 -23.90
C LYS A 503 16.65 26.72 -24.02
N ALA A 504 16.02 27.89 -23.92
CA ALA A 504 14.58 28.04 -24.05
C ALA A 504 14.15 28.10 -25.53
N TYR A 505 13.17 27.30 -25.90
CA TYR A 505 12.54 27.29 -27.22
C TYR A 505 11.08 27.71 -27.12
N LYS A 506 10.64 28.51 -28.11
CA LYS A 506 9.23 28.86 -28.29
C LYS A 506 8.68 28.05 -29.46
N ILE A 507 7.77 27.14 -29.17
CA ILE A 507 7.14 26.30 -30.19
C ILE A 507 5.83 26.97 -30.62
N THR A 508 5.73 27.25 -31.91
CA THR A 508 4.54 27.85 -32.55
C THR A 508 3.84 26.89 -33.49
N TYR A 509 4.48 25.78 -33.85
CA TYR A 509 3.96 24.75 -34.76
C TYR A 509 4.04 23.38 -34.09
N ILE A 510 2.98 22.59 -34.21
CA ILE A 510 2.87 21.22 -33.69
C ILE A 510 2.23 20.29 -34.72
N ASN A 511 2.52 19.00 -34.61
CA ASN A 511 1.77 17.97 -35.33
C ASN A 511 0.42 17.73 -34.65
N ARG A 512 -0.61 17.47 -35.45
CA ARG A 512 -1.90 16.94 -35.00
C ARG A 512 -2.28 15.70 -35.77
N HIS A 513 -2.65 14.65 -35.06
CA HIS A 513 -3.05 13.39 -35.67
C HIS A 513 -4.04 12.62 -34.81
N ASP A 514 -4.98 11.96 -35.46
CA ASP A 514 -5.91 11.00 -34.86
C ASP A 514 -5.34 9.59 -35.07
N PHE A 515 -4.49 9.17 -34.14
CA PHE A 515 -3.89 7.84 -34.19
C PHE A 515 -5.00 6.79 -34.05
N LYS A 516 -5.03 5.80 -34.94
CA LYS A 516 -5.97 4.67 -34.87
C LYS A 516 -5.28 3.47 -34.23
N GLY A 517 -5.47 3.32 -32.92
CA GLY A 517 -4.87 2.26 -32.12
C GLY A 517 -5.85 1.18 -31.68
N ILE A 518 -5.39 0.35 -30.74
CA ILE A 518 -6.22 -0.66 -30.08
C ILE A 518 -6.83 -0.02 -28.83
N PRO A 519 -8.16 0.15 -28.74
CA PRO A 519 -8.79 0.76 -27.57
C PRO A 519 -8.70 -0.17 -26.35
N CYS A 520 -8.49 0.42 -25.17
CA CYS A 520 -8.49 -0.29 -23.90
C CYS A 520 -9.87 -0.92 -23.63
N ASP A 521 -9.95 -2.25 -23.69
CA ASP A 521 -11.11 -3.03 -23.27
C ASP A 521 -10.68 -4.02 -22.17
N ILE A 522 -11.45 -4.11 -21.09
CA ILE A 522 -11.23 -5.09 -20.01
C ILE A 522 -11.22 -6.53 -20.52
N LYS A 523 -11.88 -6.81 -21.65
CA LYS A 523 -11.90 -8.14 -22.28
C LYS A 523 -10.69 -8.43 -23.16
N ASP A 524 -10.03 -7.39 -23.66
CA ASP A 524 -8.93 -7.50 -24.62
C ASP A 524 -7.89 -6.43 -24.29
N ILE A 525 -7.06 -6.77 -23.30
CA ILE A 525 -6.04 -5.86 -22.76
C ILE A 525 -4.82 -5.92 -23.69
N PHE A 526 -4.40 -4.76 -24.18
CA PHE A 526 -3.20 -4.61 -24.99
C PHE A 526 -1.91 -4.87 -24.17
N ASN A 527 -0.75 -4.89 -24.82
CA ASN A 527 0.51 -5.28 -24.18
C ASN A 527 1.13 -4.18 -23.30
N SER A 528 0.83 -2.91 -23.59
CA SER A 528 1.35 -1.76 -22.85
C SER A 528 0.91 -1.79 -21.40
N LYS A 529 1.84 -1.48 -20.51
CA LYS A 529 1.62 -1.48 -19.06
C LYS A 529 1.59 -0.06 -18.50
N PRO A 530 0.69 0.24 -17.55
CA PRO A 530 0.72 1.49 -16.80
C PRO A 530 1.95 1.53 -15.89
N ARG A 531 2.39 2.74 -15.56
CA ARG A 531 3.50 3.01 -14.62
C ARG A 531 4.84 2.40 -15.03
N GLU A 532 5.06 2.17 -16.32
CA GLU A 532 6.41 1.92 -16.83
C GLU A 532 7.19 3.23 -16.93
N GLU A 533 8.41 3.22 -16.39
CA GLU A 533 9.31 4.36 -16.52
C GLU A 533 9.69 4.55 -17.99
N ALA A 534 9.62 5.81 -18.45
CA ALA A 534 10.04 6.14 -19.80
C ALA A 534 11.55 5.88 -19.94
N PRO A 535 12.01 5.34 -21.08
CA PRO A 535 13.43 5.15 -21.31
C PRO A 535 14.15 6.50 -21.19
N SER A 536 15.26 6.52 -20.45
CA SER A 536 16.09 7.70 -20.30
C SER A 536 17.17 7.71 -21.38
N TYR A 537 17.34 8.85 -22.04
CA TYR A 537 18.52 9.05 -22.89
C TYR A 537 19.71 9.31 -21.98
N ILE A 538 20.65 8.37 -21.97
CA ILE A 538 21.97 8.58 -21.41
C ILE A 538 22.83 9.04 -22.60
N PRO A 539 23.31 10.30 -22.61
CA PRO A 539 24.25 10.74 -23.62
C PRO A 539 25.39 9.74 -23.75
N ARG A 540 25.85 9.46 -24.97
CA ARG A 540 27.18 8.90 -25.17
C ARG A 540 28.22 9.94 -24.74
N GLU A 541 28.32 10.19 -23.45
CA GLU A 541 29.61 10.45 -22.85
C GLU A 541 30.45 9.24 -23.25
N MET A 542 31.58 9.49 -23.93
CA MET A 542 32.58 8.46 -24.20
C MET A 542 32.57 7.49 -23.03
N GLU A 543 32.20 6.21 -23.27
CA GLU A 543 32.17 5.18 -22.24
C GLU A 543 33.47 5.27 -21.50
N THR A 544 33.44 5.97 -20.37
CA THR A 544 34.61 6.08 -19.54
C THR A 544 34.43 4.82 -18.75
N GLU A 545 34.95 3.71 -19.28
CA GLU A 545 34.90 2.42 -18.61
C GLU A 545 35.25 2.71 -17.15
N TYR A 546 34.33 2.44 -16.23
CA TYR A 546 34.61 2.70 -14.83
C TYR A 546 35.29 1.47 -14.29
N GLU A 547 36.53 1.61 -13.84
CA GLU A 547 37.18 0.53 -13.11
C GLU A 547 36.86 0.68 -11.62
N ARG A 548 36.49 -0.45 -11.00
CA ARG A 548 36.29 -0.50 -9.55
C ARG A 548 37.64 -0.26 -8.87
N ILE A 549 37.66 0.68 -7.94
CA ILE A 549 38.84 0.93 -7.11
C ILE A 549 38.99 -0.26 -6.16
N VAL A 550 40.13 -0.94 -6.20
CA VAL A 550 40.40 -2.06 -5.27
C VAL A 550 40.59 -1.49 -3.87
N TRP A 551 39.64 -1.78 -2.98
CA TRP A 551 39.73 -1.34 -1.59
C TRP A 551 40.89 -2.03 -0.87
N THR A 552 41.71 -1.22 -0.18
CA THR A 552 42.80 -1.69 0.67
C THR A 552 42.92 -0.77 1.88
N VAL A 553 43.37 -1.32 3.03
CA VAL A 553 43.56 -0.54 4.27
C VAL A 553 44.41 0.73 4.06
N PRO A 554 45.54 0.72 3.30
CA PRO A 554 46.31 1.94 3.05
C PRO A 554 45.57 3.05 2.29
N GLN A 555 44.51 2.72 1.54
CA GLN A 555 43.67 3.67 0.79
C GLN A 555 42.37 4.03 1.56
N SER A 556 42.16 3.45 2.73
CA SER A 556 41.01 3.68 3.61
C SER A 556 41.28 4.76 4.67
N LEU A 557 40.25 5.11 5.44
CA LEU A 557 40.40 5.90 6.67
C LEU A 557 41.21 5.15 7.75
N PHE A 558 41.33 3.83 7.63
CA PHE A 558 42.09 2.98 8.55
C PHE A 558 43.61 2.98 8.29
N LYS A 559 44.11 3.73 7.30
CA LYS A 559 45.53 3.69 6.88
C LYS A 559 46.55 3.98 7.98
N ASN A 560 46.16 4.76 9.00
CA ASN A 560 47.01 5.12 10.12
C ASN A 560 46.70 4.30 11.38
N TYR A 561 45.87 3.25 11.26
CA TYR A 561 45.52 2.39 12.37
C TYR A 561 46.66 1.41 12.62
N ASP A 562 47.20 1.43 13.83
CA ASP A 562 48.28 0.54 14.26
C ASP A 562 47.68 -0.75 14.83
N PHE A 563 47.49 -1.71 13.94
CA PHE A 563 46.91 -3.02 14.26
C PHE A 563 47.82 -3.81 15.22
N ASP A 564 47.19 -4.56 16.12
CA ASP A 564 47.92 -5.41 17.05
C ASP A 564 48.63 -6.54 16.31
N THR A 565 49.90 -6.74 16.66
CA THR A 565 50.73 -7.83 16.14
C THR A 565 51.19 -8.70 17.30
N GLU A 566 51.55 -9.94 17.02
CA GLU A 566 52.12 -10.85 18.03
C GLU A 566 53.31 -10.20 18.75
N ASN A 567 54.21 -9.54 18.03
CA ASN A 567 55.35 -8.83 18.63
C ASN A 567 54.92 -7.78 19.66
N LYS A 568 53.85 -7.03 19.36
CA LYS A 568 53.32 -5.99 20.26
C LYS A 568 52.72 -6.59 21.54
N TYR A 569 52.08 -7.76 21.44
CA TYR A 569 51.64 -8.52 22.60
C TYR A 569 52.82 -9.04 23.41
N MET A 570 53.88 -9.53 22.76
CA MET A 570 55.09 -9.98 23.45
C MET A 570 55.79 -8.85 24.20
N ASP A 571 55.93 -7.68 23.57
CA ASP A 571 56.53 -6.50 24.20
C ASP A 571 55.69 -6.00 25.39
N GLY A 572 54.35 -6.01 25.24
CA GLY A 572 53.41 -5.72 26.32
C GLY A 572 53.53 -6.70 27.49
N PHE A 573 53.62 -8.00 27.19
CA PHE A 573 53.78 -9.04 28.20
C PHE A 573 55.07 -8.87 28.98
N GLU A 574 56.21 -8.67 28.30
CA GLU A 574 57.50 -8.44 28.98
C GLU A 574 57.46 -7.17 29.83
N PHE A 575 56.79 -6.11 29.34
CA PHE A 575 56.57 -4.89 30.11
C PHE A 575 55.72 -5.13 31.36
N ASP A 576 54.68 -5.95 31.31
CA ASP A 576 53.82 -6.20 32.47
C ASP A 576 54.49 -7.17 33.45
N PHE A 577 55.04 -8.28 32.94
CA PHE A 577 55.63 -9.35 33.74
C PHE A 577 56.77 -8.83 34.63
N ARG A 578 57.63 -7.93 34.12
CA ARG A 578 58.71 -7.30 34.90
C ARG A 578 58.22 -6.47 36.09
N HIS A 579 56.96 -6.01 36.07
CA HIS A 579 56.36 -5.26 37.17
C HIS A 579 55.59 -6.15 38.15
N THR A 580 55.28 -7.40 37.77
CA THR A 580 54.62 -8.34 38.68
C THR A 580 55.54 -8.76 39.82
N ARG A 581 54.93 -9.14 40.94
CA ARG A 581 55.61 -9.75 42.09
C ARG A 581 55.47 -11.27 42.10
N ILE A 582 55.24 -11.90 40.96
CA ILE A 582 55.20 -13.37 40.83
C ILE A 582 56.50 -14.03 41.34
N PRO A 583 57.71 -13.48 41.06
CA PRO A 583 58.96 -14.01 41.64
C PRO A 583 59.01 -14.00 43.19
N ASN A 584 58.10 -13.28 43.85
CA ASN A 584 58.05 -13.25 45.31
C ASN A 584 57.48 -14.54 45.90
N PHE A 585 56.65 -15.29 45.17
CA PHE A 585 56.07 -16.56 45.63
C PHE A 585 56.41 -17.77 44.76
N VAL A 586 56.84 -17.57 43.51
CA VAL A 586 57.43 -18.62 42.66
C VAL A 586 58.95 -18.51 42.70
N LYS A 587 59.60 -19.34 43.53
CA LYS A 587 61.04 -19.20 43.83
C LYS A 587 61.97 -20.03 42.94
N LYS A 588 61.50 -21.14 42.39
CA LYS A 588 62.33 -21.97 41.52
C LYS A 588 62.44 -21.32 40.14
N PRO A 589 63.65 -21.15 39.57
CA PRO A 589 63.81 -20.55 38.24
C PRO A 589 63.06 -21.32 37.14
N GLU A 590 63.05 -22.65 37.22
CA GLU A 590 62.34 -23.53 36.28
C GLU A 590 60.82 -23.31 36.31
N ASP A 591 60.24 -23.25 37.52
CA ASP A 591 58.80 -22.98 37.71
C ASP A 591 58.45 -21.54 37.28
N LEU A 592 59.34 -20.57 37.53
CA LEU A 592 59.12 -19.17 37.13
C LEU A 592 59.12 -19.01 35.61
N GLU A 593 60.03 -19.69 34.92
CA GLU A 593 60.07 -19.69 33.44
C GLU A 593 58.83 -20.39 32.87
N ALA A 594 58.39 -21.50 33.47
CA ALA A 594 57.15 -22.18 33.07
C ALA A 594 55.90 -21.29 33.26
N VAL A 595 55.81 -20.55 34.38
CA VAL A 595 54.75 -19.56 34.60
C VAL A 595 54.81 -18.45 33.55
N LYS A 596 56.01 -17.95 33.26
CA LYS A 596 56.22 -16.91 32.24
C LYS A 596 55.74 -17.37 30.87
N GLU A 597 56.18 -18.54 30.43
CA GLU A 597 55.79 -19.12 29.13
C GLU A 597 54.29 -19.40 29.04
N TYR A 598 53.64 -19.85 30.12
CA TYR A 598 52.19 -20.08 30.10
C TYR A 598 51.40 -18.77 30.08
N LEU A 599 51.73 -17.79 30.95
CA LEU A 599 51.06 -16.49 30.95
C LEU A 599 51.23 -15.76 29.62
N LYS A 600 52.38 -15.91 28.97
CA LYS A 600 52.64 -15.36 27.64
C LYS A 600 51.67 -15.90 26.58
N LYS A 601 51.32 -17.21 26.64
CA LYS A 601 50.35 -17.83 25.73
C LYS A 601 48.94 -17.24 25.86
N ILE A 602 48.53 -16.88 27.07
CA ILE A 602 47.18 -16.36 27.35
C ILE A 602 47.14 -14.84 27.53
N TYR A 603 48.26 -14.16 27.30
CA TYR A 603 48.41 -12.73 27.59
C TYR A 603 47.43 -11.87 26.80
N LYS A 604 47.23 -12.20 25.51
CA LYS A 604 46.25 -11.51 24.66
C LYS A 604 44.87 -11.47 25.32
N ASP A 605 44.36 -12.63 25.74
CA ASP A 605 43.03 -12.75 26.32
C ASP A 605 42.93 -12.05 27.68
N LEU A 606 43.96 -12.17 28.53
CA LEU A 606 44.02 -11.46 29.81
C LEU A 606 44.04 -9.94 29.62
N ARG A 607 44.76 -9.45 28.62
CA ARG A 607 44.87 -8.02 28.30
C ARG A 607 43.56 -7.46 27.76
N GLU A 608 42.87 -8.17 26.87
CA GLU A 608 41.53 -7.75 26.41
C GLU A 608 40.50 -7.81 27.54
N THR A 609 40.56 -8.84 28.38
CA THR A 609 39.74 -8.94 29.60
C THR A 609 39.98 -7.74 30.51
N TYR A 610 41.24 -7.35 30.73
CA TYR A 610 41.58 -6.17 31.50
C TYR A 610 40.94 -4.90 30.93
N ARG A 611 41.04 -4.66 29.61
CA ARG A 611 40.45 -3.48 28.97
C ARG A 611 38.94 -3.38 29.16
N PHE A 612 38.26 -4.52 29.09
CA PHE A 612 36.82 -4.58 29.32
C PHE A 612 36.47 -4.32 30.78
N LEU A 613 37.11 -5.01 31.73
CA LEU A 613 36.80 -4.90 33.15
C LEU A 613 37.17 -3.53 33.73
N SER A 614 38.30 -2.96 33.30
CA SER A 614 38.81 -1.66 33.80
C SER A 614 37.97 -0.46 33.34
N ALA A 615 37.29 -0.57 32.20
CA ALA A 615 36.36 0.44 31.71
C ALA A 615 35.15 0.66 32.63
N GLY A 616 34.76 -0.36 33.42
CA GLY A 616 33.64 -0.27 34.36
C GLY A 616 33.91 0.57 35.63
N SER A 617 35.10 1.12 35.79
CA SER A 617 35.50 1.87 36.99
C SER A 617 34.90 3.28 37.10
N GLY A 618 34.46 3.87 35.98
CA GLY A 618 34.01 5.26 35.92
C GLY A 618 35.14 6.30 36.00
N SER A 619 36.38 5.87 36.28
CA SER A 619 37.58 6.71 36.40
C SER A 619 38.18 7.04 35.01
N GLU A 620 38.89 8.16 34.91
CA GLU A 620 39.70 8.49 33.72
C GLU A 620 40.92 7.58 33.60
N ILE A 621 41.49 7.14 34.72
CA ILE A 621 42.56 6.14 34.76
C ILE A 621 41.89 4.78 34.88
N PHE A 622 42.03 3.94 33.85
CA PHE A 622 41.44 2.62 33.80
C PHE A 622 42.09 1.69 34.83
N SER A 623 41.27 1.13 35.71
CA SER A 623 41.67 0.07 36.65
C SER A 623 40.50 -0.84 36.98
N ILE A 624 40.75 -2.10 37.30
CA ILE A 624 39.71 -3.05 37.70
C ILE A 624 39.37 -2.80 39.17
N THR A 625 38.11 -2.53 39.47
CA THR A 625 37.62 -2.37 40.85
C THR A 625 37.41 -3.72 41.53
N SER A 626 37.39 -3.74 42.86
CA SER A 626 37.18 -4.98 43.64
C SER A 626 35.88 -5.69 43.26
N ASN A 627 34.82 -4.91 43.05
CA ASN A 627 33.52 -5.43 42.63
C ASN A 627 33.58 -6.01 41.21
N SER A 628 34.25 -5.33 40.27
CA SER A 628 34.37 -5.82 38.89
C SER A 628 35.17 -7.13 38.81
N LEU A 629 36.21 -7.26 39.64
CA LEU A 629 36.98 -8.50 39.73
C LEU A 629 36.14 -9.62 40.36
N LEU A 630 35.40 -9.33 41.43
CA LEU A 630 34.52 -10.30 42.08
C LEU A 630 33.44 -10.81 41.12
N ASP A 631 32.79 -9.91 40.38
CA ASP A 631 31.78 -10.25 39.38
C ASP A 631 32.36 -11.14 38.29
N PHE A 632 33.55 -10.82 37.78
CA PHE A 632 34.25 -11.63 36.77
C PHE A 632 34.56 -13.04 37.29
N LEU A 633 35.11 -13.16 38.51
CA LEU A 633 35.47 -14.46 39.10
C LEU A 633 34.22 -15.28 39.47
N ASN A 634 33.11 -14.62 39.85
CA ASN A 634 31.82 -15.27 40.04
C ASN A 634 31.27 -15.82 38.73
N GLN A 635 31.31 -15.04 37.65
CA GLN A 635 30.90 -15.51 36.31
C GLN A 635 31.74 -16.72 35.88
N ALA A 636 33.06 -16.70 36.14
CA ALA A 636 33.98 -17.81 35.88
C ALA A 636 33.80 -19.00 36.84
N SER A 637 32.90 -18.91 37.82
CA SER A 637 32.67 -19.95 38.84
C SER A 637 33.95 -20.37 39.57
N VAL A 638 34.84 -19.41 39.85
CA VAL A 638 36.15 -19.68 40.46
C VAL A 638 36.05 -20.02 41.95
N PHE A 639 35.00 -19.59 42.64
CA PHE A 639 34.86 -19.80 44.09
C PHE A 639 34.28 -21.17 44.43
N ASP A 640 34.92 -21.86 45.38
CA ASP A 640 34.51 -23.15 45.93
C ASP A 640 35.13 -23.37 47.33
N ASP A 641 35.06 -24.60 47.84
CA ASP A 641 35.64 -24.98 49.13
C ASP A 641 37.17 -24.80 49.21
N HIS A 642 37.86 -24.68 48.07
CA HIS A 642 39.31 -24.48 48.00
C HIS A 642 39.71 -23.00 47.82
N PHE A 643 38.79 -22.13 47.41
CA PHE A 643 39.06 -20.70 47.26
C PHE A 643 37.80 -19.86 47.49
N SER A 644 37.78 -19.11 48.60
CA SER A 644 36.63 -18.30 49.02
C SER A 644 36.75 -16.82 48.68
N ILE A 645 35.64 -16.08 48.78
CA ILE A 645 35.62 -14.60 48.61
C ILE A 645 36.54 -13.92 49.63
N SER A 646 36.66 -14.47 50.85
CA SER A 646 37.57 -13.96 51.89
C SER A 646 39.04 -14.09 51.46
N ASP A 647 39.41 -15.20 50.83
CA ASP A 647 40.75 -15.43 50.31
C ASP A 647 41.08 -14.41 49.20
N LEU A 648 40.12 -14.13 48.31
CA LEU A 648 40.26 -13.07 47.31
C LEU A 648 40.49 -11.70 47.95
N GLY A 649 39.80 -11.38 49.04
CA GLY A 649 40.01 -10.12 49.78
C GLY A 649 41.44 -9.97 50.33
N VAL A 650 42.04 -11.05 50.79
CA VAL A 650 43.45 -11.07 51.23
C VAL A 650 44.39 -10.85 50.04
N LEU A 651 44.17 -11.56 48.93
CA LEU A 651 44.97 -11.41 47.72
C LEU A 651 44.85 -9.99 47.13
N TRP A 652 43.65 -9.42 47.12
CA TRP A 652 43.38 -8.05 46.68
C TRP A 652 44.26 -7.05 47.41
N ASN A 653 44.28 -7.10 48.76
CA ASN A 653 45.09 -6.18 49.57
C ASN A 653 46.60 -6.38 49.34
N SER A 654 47.04 -7.61 49.05
CA SER A 654 48.44 -7.88 48.73
C SER A 654 48.84 -7.31 47.37
N VAL A 655 47.98 -7.41 46.37
CA VAL A 655 48.27 -6.97 45.00
C VAL A 655 48.06 -5.47 44.85
N ASN A 656 46.95 -4.93 45.35
CA ASN A 656 46.63 -3.52 45.27
C ASN A 656 47.37 -2.71 46.36
N SER A 657 48.70 -2.68 46.23
CA SER A 657 49.59 -1.87 47.05
C SER A 657 50.50 -1.11 46.09
N GLN A 658 50.25 0.19 45.92
CA GLN A 658 51.08 1.03 45.04
C GLN A 658 52.51 1.07 45.60
N THR A 659 53.42 0.31 44.98
CA THR A 659 54.80 0.17 45.46
C THR A 659 55.72 1.26 44.91
N ASN A 660 55.37 1.85 43.76
CA ASN A 660 56.18 2.86 43.08
C ASN A 660 55.40 4.17 42.87
N LYS A 661 55.93 5.27 43.40
CA LYS A 661 55.32 6.61 43.29
C LYS A 661 55.42 7.20 41.88
N ASP A 662 56.32 6.68 41.05
CA ASP A 662 56.51 7.16 39.66
C ASP A 662 55.44 6.61 38.70
N GLN A 663 54.64 5.62 39.13
CA GLN A 663 53.50 5.09 38.37
C GLN A 663 52.29 6.03 38.48
N ILE A 664 52.36 7.17 37.81
CA ILE A 664 51.34 8.25 37.89
C ILE A 664 49.99 7.80 37.30
N TYR A 665 49.98 6.83 36.39
CA TYR A 665 48.76 6.26 35.79
C TYR A 665 48.34 4.93 36.45
N ASN A 666 48.87 4.60 37.63
CA ASN A 666 48.29 3.60 38.50
C ASN A 666 47.35 4.30 39.51
N SER A 667 46.06 3.94 39.47
CA SER A 667 45.04 4.55 40.34
C SER A 667 45.24 4.31 41.84
N GLY A 668 45.99 3.28 42.23
CA GLY A 668 46.23 2.87 43.61
C GLY A 668 45.01 2.33 44.37
N ASN A 669 43.81 2.42 43.78
CA ASN A 669 42.53 1.99 44.37
C ASN A 669 41.85 0.87 43.55
N GLY A 670 42.51 0.37 42.51
CA GLY A 670 42.06 -0.70 41.64
C GLY A 670 43.25 -1.28 40.87
N LEU A 671 43.09 -2.49 40.33
CA LEU A 671 44.18 -3.21 39.67
C LEU A 671 44.46 -2.63 38.30
N CYS A 672 45.71 -2.27 38.04
CA CYS A 672 46.19 -2.02 36.68
C CYS A 672 46.52 -3.35 35.95
N ARG A 673 47.00 -3.26 34.70
CA ARG A 673 47.13 -4.42 33.80
C ARG A 673 48.04 -5.53 34.36
N TYR A 674 49.24 -5.19 34.84
CA TYR A 674 50.14 -6.19 35.42
C TYR A 674 49.63 -6.75 36.75
N GLU A 675 48.91 -5.94 37.54
CA GLU A 675 48.32 -6.37 38.82
C GLU A 675 47.19 -7.37 38.59
N PHE A 676 46.42 -7.20 37.52
CA PHE A 676 45.43 -8.19 37.10
C PHE A 676 46.08 -9.53 36.72
N ILE A 677 47.19 -9.52 35.98
CA ILE A 677 47.93 -10.75 35.66
C ILE A 677 48.49 -11.40 36.94
N GLU A 678 49.03 -10.59 37.86
CA GLU A 678 49.55 -11.07 39.14
C GLU A 678 48.45 -11.71 40.01
N ILE A 679 47.26 -11.09 40.12
CA ILE A 679 46.19 -11.63 40.97
C ILE A 679 45.66 -12.97 40.43
N ILE A 680 45.59 -13.15 39.11
CA ILE A 680 45.21 -14.44 38.50
C ILE A 680 46.22 -15.53 38.85
N ALA A 681 47.53 -15.23 38.78
CA ALA A 681 48.58 -16.16 39.18
C ALA A 681 48.51 -16.52 40.68
N ARG A 682 48.16 -15.55 41.54
CA ARG A 682 47.99 -15.80 42.99
C ARG A 682 46.76 -16.64 43.30
N ILE A 683 45.63 -16.39 42.62
CA ILE A 683 44.41 -17.21 42.77
C ILE A 683 44.70 -18.66 42.39
N ALA A 684 45.39 -18.87 41.27
CA ALA A 684 45.79 -20.21 40.83
C ALA A 684 46.67 -20.93 41.87
N ASN A 685 47.64 -20.21 42.45
CA ASN A 685 48.52 -20.74 43.48
C ASN A 685 47.75 -21.08 44.78
N ASP A 686 46.88 -20.19 45.24
CA ASP A 686 46.11 -20.41 46.47
C ASP A 686 45.05 -21.50 46.31
N LYS A 687 44.37 -21.58 45.16
CA LYS A 687 43.33 -22.58 44.89
C LYS A 687 43.90 -23.97 44.67
N TYR A 688 44.97 -24.13 43.88
CA TYR A 688 45.44 -25.45 43.46
C TYR A 688 46.76 -25.89 44.10
N VAL A 689 47.75 -25.00 44.23
CA VAL A 689 49.09 -25.38 44.73
C VAL A 689 49.07 -25.54 46.25
N LYS A 690 48.46 -24.60 46.98
CA LYS A 690 48.34 -24.64 48.45
C LYS A 690 47.60 -25.89 48.96
N HIS A 691 46.61 -26.35 48.20
CA HIS A 691 45.83 -27.57 48.48
C HIS A 691 46.45 -28.85 47.91
N LYS A 692 47.65 -28.76 47.29
CA LYS A 692 48.39 -29.89 46.70
C LYS A 692 47.61 -30.63 45.59
N ILE A 693 46.74 -29.92 44.88
CA ILE A 693 46.01 -30.44 43.71
C ILE A 693 46.96 -30.56 42.51
N VAL A 694 47.89 -29.61 42.38
CA VAL A 694 48.95 -29.56 41.36
C VAL A 694 50.31 -29.30 42.01
N SER A 695 51.40 -29.54 41.27
CA SER A 695 52.76 -29.56 41.85
C SER A 695 53.49 -28.22 41.79
N ASN A 696 53.16 -27.36 40.83
CA ASN A 696 53.81 -26.06 40.63
C ASN A 696 52.80 -24.99 40.19
N ALA A 697 53.21 -23.72 40.24
CA ALA A 697 52.35 -22.58 39.92
C ALA A 697 51.93 -22.53 38.45
N ALA A 698 52.76 -23.01 37.51
CA ALA A 698 52.42 -23.03 36.09
C ALA A 698 51.24 -23.97 35.81
N GLU A 699 51.29 -25.19 36.35
CA GLU A 699 50.17 -26.15 36.31
C GLU A 699 48.91 -25.58 36.97
N GLY A 700 49.05 -24.82 38.06
CA GLY A 700 47.92 -24.15 38.72
C GLY A 700 47.27 -23.10 37.83
N ILE A 701 48.06 -22.28 37.13
CA ILE A 701 47.54 -21.26 36.21
C ILE A 701 46.90 -21.93 35.00
N GLU A 702 47.51 -22.97 34.47
CA GLU A 702 46.94 -23.77 33.37
C GLU A 702 45.60 -24.37 33.76
N LYS A 703 45.52 -24.98 34.95
CA LYS A 703 44.30 -25.55 35.48
C LYS A 703 43.22 -24.50 35.72
N LEU A 704 43.54 -23.37 36.37
CA LEU A 704 42.59 -22.26 36.56
C LEU A 704 42.05 -21.75 35.23
N THR A 705 42.92 -21.64 34.24
CA THR A 705 42.56 -21.14 32.91
C THR A 705 41.58 -22.11 32.23
N ASN A 706 41.93 -23.39 32.16
CA ASN A 706 41.13 -24.39 31.46
C ASN A 706 39.82 -24.72 32.18
N ASP A 707 39.83 -24.79 33.51
CA ASP A 707 38.64 -25.13 34.31
C ASP A 707 37.62 -23.97 34.34
N HIS A 708 38.09 -22.71 34.36
CA HIS A 708 37.25 -21.56 34.69
C HIS A 708 37.33 -20.37 33.74
N LEU A 709 38.54 -19.93 33.36
CA LEU A 709 38.70 -18.62 32.71
C LEU A 709 38.48 -18.66 31.19
N LEU A 710 38.95 -19.72 30.51
CA LEU A 710 38.96 -19.82 29.05
C LEU A 710 37.59 -19.57 28.38
N PRO A 711 36.45 -20.08 28.93
CA PRO A 711 35.13 -19.81 28.36
C PRO A 711 34.71 -18.33 28.38
N ILE A 712 35.32 -17.51 29.24
CA ILE A 712 34.93 -16.11 29.45
C ILE A 712 35.95 -15.14 28.85
N ILE A 713 37.26 -15.35 29.09
CA ILE A 713 38.30 -14.40 28.65
C ILE A 713 38.35 -14.26 27.11
N THR A 714 37.98 -15.32 26.40
CA THR A 714 37.92 -15.34 24.93
C THR A 714 36.74 -14.54 24.35
N LEU A 715 35.72 -14.23 25.17
CA LEU A 715 34.57 -13.41 24.75
C LEU A 715 34.94 -11.93 24.58
N TYR A 716 36.05 -11.49 25.19
CA TYR A 716 36.46 -10.09 25.19
C TYR A 716 37.38 -9.69 24.03
N ASP A 717 37.65 -10.58 23.06
CA ASP A 717 38.55 -10.28 21.93
C ASP A 717 38.06 -9.08 21.09
N THR A 718 38.67 -7.92 21.28
CA THR A 718 38.29 -6.67 20.59
C THR A 718 38.66 -6.67 19.11
N ASN A 719 39.63 -7.50 18.70
CA ASN A 719 40.08 -7.61 17.31
C ASN A 719 39.11 -8.42 16.47
N LYS A 720 38.35 -9.33 17.07
CA LYS A 720 37.27 -10.04 16.39
C LYS A 720 36.30 -9.07 15.73
N TRP A 721 35.80 -8.08 16.47
CA TRP A 721 34.90 -7.05 15.92
C TRP A 721 35.58 -6.20 14.83
N ARG A 722 36.87 -5.85 15.01
CA ARG A 722 37.61 -5.10 14.00
C ARG A 722 37.67 -5.84 12.66
N LEU A 723 38.08 -7.10 12.70
CA LEU A 723 38.31 -7.90 11.50
C LEU A 723 37.01 -8.38 10.84
N GLU A 724 36.00 -8.73 11.64
CA GLU A 724 34.76 -9.30 11.11
C GLU A 724 33.75 -8.23 10.68
N LYS A 725 33.74 -7.04 11.32
CA LYS A 725 32.63 -6.09 11.18
C LYS A 725 33.02 -4.64 10.86
N TYR A 726 34.19 -4.16 11.29
CA TYR A 726 34.53 -2.73 11.19
C TYR A 726 35.50 -2.39 10.06
N VAL A 727 36.59 -3.17 9.91
CA VAL A 727 37.65 -2.92 8.92
C VAL A 727 37.26 -3.55 7.60
N CYS A 728 36.24 -2.98 6.96
CA CYS A 728 35.76 -3.41 5.65
C CYS A 728 35.43 -2.21 4.75
N GLU A 729 35.27 -2.47 3.45
CA GLU A 729 34.98 -1.45 2.44
C GLU A 729 33.69 -0.67 2.76
N ASP A 730 32.62 -1.37 3.15
CA ASP A 730 31.32 -0.75 3.40
C ASP A 730 31.35 0.28 4.54
N VAL A 731 32.03 -0.05 5.64
CA VAL A 731 32.19 0.87 6.77
C VAL A 731 33.09 2.04 6.39
N ASP A 732 34.19 1.80 5.67
CA ASP A 732 35.08 2.87 5.19
C ASP A 732 34.33 3.85 4.28
N LEU A 733 33.48 3.36 3.38
CA LEU A 733 32.65 4.18 2.49
C LEU A 733 31.69 5.07 3.29
N VAL A 734 30.98 4.51 4.27
CA VAL A 734 30.10 5.29 5.16
C VAL A 734 30.89 6.36 5.92
N LEU A 735 31.99 5.98 6.57
CA LEU A 735 32.82 6.93 7.33
C LEU A 735 33.42 8.02 6.43
N LYS A 736 33.80 7.70 5.19
CA LYS A 736 34.27 8.69 4.19
C LYS A 736 33.16 9.63 3.76
N ALA A 737 31.96 9.12 3.49
CA ALA A 737 30.83 9.92 3.04
C ALA A 737 30.36 10.91 4.11
N TYR A 738 30.38 10.49 5.38
CA TYR A 738 30.00 11.31 6.53
C TYR A 738 31.19 12.00 7.23
N LYS A 739 32.39 11.97 6.63
CA LYS A 739 33.60 12.60 7.18
C LYS A 739 33.42 14.07 7.60
N PRO A 740 32.66 14.92 6.86
CA PRO A 740 32.41 16.30 7.30
C PRO A 740 31.76 16.41 8.68
N ILE A 741 30.84 15.49 9.00
CA ILE A 741 30.20 15.41 10.33
C ILE A 741 31.23 14.98 11.36
N LEU A 742 31.94 13.88 11.10
CA LEU A 742 32.95 13.32 12.02
C LEU A 742 34.05 14.35 12.35
N ASP A 743 34.54 15.09 11.35
CA ASP A 743 35.54 16.15 11.54
C ASP A 743 34.99 17.30 12.39
N ALA A 744 33.75 17.74 12.12
CA ALA A 744 33.12 18.82 12.87
C ALA A 744 32.87 18.44 14.33
N VAL A 745 32.43 17.19 14.57
CA VAL A 745 32.20 16.65 15.91
C VAL A 745 33.52 16.51 16.67
N TYR A 746 34.53 15.86 16.08
CA TYR A 746 35.83 15.71 16.72
C TYR A 746 36.44 17.07 17.06
N LYS A 747 36.39 18.04 16.13
CA LYS A 747 36.89 19.40 16.38
C LYS A 747 36.15 20.12 17.51
N ARG A 748 34.86 19.84 17.71
CA ARG A 748 34.05 20.45 18.76
C ARG A 748 34.35 19.87 20.15
N TYR A 749 34.55 18.55 20.22
CA TYR A 749 34.66 17.84 21.50
C TYR A 749 36.10 17.51 21.91
N SER A 750 37.10 17.65 21.04
CA SER A 750 38.49 17.36 21.39
C SER A 750 39.30 18.60 21.79
N GLY A 751 40.29 18.39 22.66
CA GLY A 751 41.35 19.37 22.94
C GLY A 751 41.23 20.14 24.25
N LYS A 752 40.20 19.91 25.09
CA LYS A 752 40.06 20.57 26.40
C LYS A 752 41.24 20.26 27.33
N LYS A 753 41.77 19.03 27.27
CA LYS A 753 42.92 18.57 28.06
C LYS A 753 44.26 18.63 27.30
N ALA A 754 44.26 19.13 26.06
CA ALA A 754 45.48 19.24 25.27
C ALA A 754 46.30 20.47 25.67
N LEU A 755 47.61 20.31 25.81
CA LEU A 755 48.51 21.43 26.10
C LEU A 755 48.66 22.34 24.87
N PRO A 756 48.99 23.65 25.05
CA PRO A 756 49.31 24.52 23.93
C PRO A 756 50.41 23.94 23.04
N GLY A 757 50.13 23.78 21.74
CA GLY A 757 51.05 23.18 20.76
C GLY A 757 50.99 21.64 20.67
N GLN A 758 50.27 20.97 21.56
CA GLN A 758 49.97 19.54 21.44
C GLN A 758 48.86 19.32 20.40
N LYS A 759 48.92 18.22 19.65
CA LYS A 759 47.80 17.82 18.78
C LYS A 759 46.54 17.58 19.62
N PRO A 760 45.36 18.06 19.19
CA PRO A 760 44.12 17.84 19.92
C PRO A 760 43.77 16.34 19.95
N PHE A 761 43.50 15.85 21.14
CA PHE A 761 42.99 14.51 21.42
C PHE A 761 41.67 14.63 22.18
N MET A 762 40.87 13.57 22.12
CA MET A 762 39.64 13.45 22.90
C MET A 762 39.94 12.66 24.18
N SER A 763 39.51 13.15 25.34
CA SER A 763 39.55 12.40 26.60
C SER A 763 38.27 11.59 26.82
N LEU A 764 38.27 10.68 27.80
CA LEU A 764 37.07 9.90 28.15
C LEU A 764 35.90 10.81 28.56
N GLU A 765 36.14 11.82 29.39
CA GLU A 765 35.16 12.87 29.75
C GLU A 765 34.51 13.53 28.51
N GLU A 766 35.32 13.90 27.52
CA GLU A 766 34.84 14.54 26.29
C GLU A 766 34.03 13.57 25.42
N PHE A 767 34.43 12.30 25.35
CA PHE A 767 33.68 11.27 24.63
C PHE A 767 32.33 10.95 25.31
N ARG A 768 32.29 10.88 26.64
CA ARG A 768 31.04 10.75 27.40
C ARG A 768 30.09 11.91 27.12
N ALA A 769 30.61 13.14 27.16
CA ALA A 769 29.83 14.34 26.85
C ALA A 769 29.28 14.30 25.41
N LEU A 770 30.09 13.87 24.44
CA LEU A 770 29.64 13.66 23.06
C LEU A 770 28.48 12.67 22.98
N CYS A 771 28.63 11.46 23.54
CA CYS A 771 27.60 10.43 23.47
C CYS A 771 26.29 10.87 24.14
N ASN A 772 26.37 11.63 25.22
CA ASN A 772 25.23 12.23 25.89
C ASN A 772 24.57 13.31 25.02
N ASP A 773 25.33 14.31 24.55
CA ASP A 773 24.79 15.45 23.80
C ASP A 773 24.21 15.04 22.44
N ALA A 774 24.76 14.01 21.81
CA ALA A 774 24.24 13.45 20.56
C ALA A 774 23.05 12.50 20.77
N ASN A 775 22.65 12.23 22.02
CA ASN A 775 21.61 11.25 22.40
C ASN A 775 21.90 9.84 21.83
N LEU A 776 23.15 9.38 21.94
CA LEU A 776 23.51 8.00 21.60
C LEU A 776 23.17 7.02 22.74
N GLN A 777 23.02 7.51 23.97
CA GLN A 777 22.68 6.70 25.14
C GLN A 777 21.19 6.33 25.16
N SER A 778 20.90 5.10 25.59
CA SER A 778 19.56 4.53 25.73
C SER A 778 19.46 3.68 27.00
N SER A 779 18.28 3.09 27.27
CA SER A 779 18.15 2.12 28.36
C SER A 779 19.03 0.87 28.17
N THR A 780 19.42 0.55 26.93
CA THR A 780 20.26 -0.61 26.58
C THR A 780 21.73 -0.25 26.31
N PHE A 781 22.06 1.05 26.18
CA PHE A 781 23.42 1.56 26.00
C PHE A 781 23.66 2.73 26.95
N ALA A 782 24.19 2.42 28.14
CA ALA A 782 24.40 3.38 29.22
C ALA A 782 25.84 3.89 29.27
N ALA A 783 26.14 4.71 30.29
CA ALA A 783 27.47 5.33 30.46
C ALA A 783 28.62 4.31 30.58
N ARG A 784 28.36 3.11 31.11
CA ARG A 784 29.36 2.04 31.23
C ARG A 784 29.77 1.50 29.86
N GLU A 785 28.82 1.30 28.96
CA GLU A 785 29.09 0.81 27.60
C GLU A 785 29.85 1.85 26.78
N VAL A 786 29.64 3.15 27.03
CA VAL A 786 30.42 4.25 26.44
C VAL A 786 31.90 4.14 26.81
N ASP A 787 32.20 3.88 28.09
CA ASP A 787 33.58 3.71 28.57
C ASP A 787 34.25 2.48 27.95
N VAL A 788 33.50 1.39 27.79
CA VAL A 788 33.97 0.18 27.10
C VAL A 788 34.27 0.50 25.64
N CYS A 789 33.41 1.23 24.93
CA CYS A 789 33.68 1.65 23.54
C CYS A 789 34.96 2.47 23.44
N TYR A 790 35.18 3.41 24.37
CA TYR A 790 36.41 4.19 24.44
C TYR A 790 37.62 3.28 24.66
N SER A 791 37.62 2.53 25.77
CA SER A 791 38.71 1.66 26.19
C SER A 791 39.09 0.67 25.09
N GLN A 792 38.10 0.04 24.45
CA GLN A 792 38.30 -0.95 23.39
C GLN A 792 38.78 -0.35 22.07
N SER A 793 38.54 0.94 21.80
CA SER A 793 38.94 1.59 20.55
C SER A 793 40.36 2.14 20.57
N MET A 794 40.95 2.31 21.75
CA MET A 794 42.34 2.76 21.89
C MET A 794 43.30 1.76 21.25
N MET A 795 44.27 2.26 20.47
CA MET A 795 45.35 1.42 19.95
C MET A 795 46.26 1.00 21.10
N THR A 796 46.78 -0.23 21.01
CA THR A 796 47.56 -0.83 22.10
C THR A 796 48.78 -0.01 22.47
N GLN A 797 48.90 0.28 23.76
CA GLN A 797 50.06 0.91 24.38
C GLN A 797 50.79 -0.12 25.25
N ILE A 798 52.09 -0.27 24.99
CA ILE A 798 52.95 -1.14 25.81
C ILE A 798 53.06 -0.57 27.22
N ASP A 799 53.26 0.74 27.34
CA ASP A 799 53.39 1.45 28.62
C ASP A 799 52.13 2.26 28.93
N ASP A 800 51.32 1.75 29.85
CA ASP A 800 50.14 2.43 30.41
C ASP A 800 50.34 2.86 31.87
N LEU A 801 51.57 2.78 32.40
CA LEU A 801 51.89 3.15 33.78
C LEU A 801 52.57 4.52 33.89
N TYR A 802 53.45 4.83 32.94
CA TYR A 802 54.27 6.05 32.95
C TYR A 802 53.92 7.01 31.81
N GLN A 803 53.21 6.55 30.78
CA GLN A 803 52.82 7.36 29.62
C GLN A 803 51.31 7.55 29.52
N LYS A 804 50.87 8.78 29.19
CA LYS A 804 49.44 9.12 29.04
C LYS A 804 48.79 8.74 27.71
N ARG A 805 49.51 8.17 26.74
CA ARG A 805 49.00 7.95 25.38
C ARG A 805 47.70 7.11 25.36
N HIS A 806 47.56 6.17 26.28
CA HIS A 806 46.38 5.33 26.45
C HIS A 806 45.12 6.10 26.91
N LEU A 807 45.26 7.39 27.29
CA LEU A 807 44.19 8.30 27.65
C LEU A 807 43.94 9.39 26.60
N GLU A 808 44.74 9.45 25.54
CA GLU A 808 44.70 10.51 24.53
C GLU A 808 44.12 9.96 23.22
N MET A 809 42.78 9.87 23.11
CA MET A 809 42.13 9.31 21.93
C MET A 809 42.35 10.22 20.71
N SER A 810 43.01 9.66 19.70
CA SER A 810 43.23 10.31 18.40
C SER A 810 41.98 10.22 17.52
N PHE A 811 41.97 10.97 16.42
CA PHE A 811 40.85 10.95 15.47
C PHE A 811 40.49 9.55 14.97
N ILE A 812 41.49 8.69 14.74
CA ILE A 812 41.24 7.33 14.21
C ILE A 812 40.65 6.38 15.26
N GLU A 813 41.02 6.56 16.52
CA GLU A 813 40.43 5.81 17.64
C GLU A 813 39.03 6.34 17.97
N TYR A 814 38.80 7.65 17.78
CA TYR A 814 37.49 8.28 17.91
C TYR A 814 36.47 7.73 16.91
N ILE A 815 36.83 7.61 15.63
CA ILE A 815 35.90 7.05 14.64
C ILE A 815 35.55 5.59 14.96
N GLU A 816 36.49 4.82 15.53
CA GLU A 816 36.20 3.46 16.00
C GLU A 816 35.28 3.49 17.22
N ALA A 817 35.53 4.36 18.19
CA ALA A 817 34.73 4.48 19.41
C ALA A 817 33.28 4.88 19.11
N VAL A 818 33.09 5.84 18.20
CA VAL A 818 31.76 6.22 17.69
C VAL A 818 31.11 5.05 16.95
N SER A 819 31.86 4.30 16.16
CA SER A 819 31.32 3.17 15.40
C SER A 819 30.90 2.01 16.31
N ARG A 820 31.66 1.72 17.37
CA ARG A 820 31.27 0.76 18.42
C ARG A 820 30.03 1.23 19.17
N ALA A 821 29.98 2.51 19.55
CA ALA A 821 28.82 3.09 20.22
C ALA A 821 27.56 3.02 19.34
N ALA A 822 27.67 3.37 18.05
CA ALA A 822 26.57 3.26 17.09
C ALA A 822 26.09 1.80 16.91
N TYR A 823 27.02 0.85 16.86
CA TYR A 823 26.70 -0.57 16.73
C TYR A 823 25.93 -1.11 17.95
N LEU A 824 26.36 -0.74 19.17
CA LEU A 824 25.75 -1.19 20.43
C LEU A 824 24.45 -0.45 20.77
N ALA A 825 24.37 0.86 20.50
CA ALA A 825 23.19 1.66 20.75
C ALA A 825 21.98 1.22 19.90
N ASN A 826 22.23 0.54 18.78
CA ASN A 826 21.20 0.02 17.86
C ASN A 826 20.14 1.07 17.50
N LEU A 827 20.62 2.25 17.09
CA LEU A 827 19.76 3.41 16.88
C LEU A 827 18.86 3.22 15.65
N PRO A 828 17.55 3.48 15.77
CA PRO A 828 16.67 3.52 14.61
C PRO A 828 17.06 4.68 13.71
N LYS A 829 16.64 4.61 12.44
CA LYS A 829 16.79 5.73 11.52
C LYS A 829 15.86 6.87 11.99
N ILE A 830 16.36 8.11 11.95
CA ILE A 830 15.56 9.27 12.39
C ILE A 830 14.33 9.40 11.49
N GLY A 831 13.13 9.18 12.06
CA GLY A 831 11.85 9.25 11.36
C GLY A 831 11.09 7.92 11.28
N ASP A 832 11.74 6.79 11.59
CA ASP A 832 11.12 5.46 11.63
C ASP A 832 10.86 5.06 13.10
N GLU A 833 9.61 4.74 13.46
CA GLU A 833 9.20 4.47 14.86
C GLU A 833 9.33 2.99 15.29
N GLU A 834 9.76 2.07 14.43
CA GLU A 834 9.85 0.65 14.79
C GLU A 834 11.21 0.03 14.44
N THR A 835 11.85 -0.56 15.45
CA THR A 835 12.91 -1.55 15.26
C THR A 835 12.25 -2.90 14.97
N VAL A 836 12.34 -3.39 13.73
CA VAL A 836 11.93 -4.75 13.38
C VAL A 836 12.83 -5.74 14.14
N GLU A 837 12.27 -6.43 15.14
CA GLU A 837 12.97 -7.51 15.85
C GLU A 837 13.17 -8.69 14.89
N GLY A 838 14.44 -9.00 14.53
CA GLY A 838 14.77 -10.29 13.91
C GLY A 838 15.81 -10.27 12.78
N GLU A 839 16.12 -9.13 12.16
CA GLU A 839 17.16 -9.05 11.12
C GLU A 839 18.49 -8.49 11.65
N GLU A 840 19.60 -9.20 11.38
CA GLU A 840 20.95 -8.75 11.74
C GLU A 840 21.37 -7.59 10.83
N VAL A 841 21.10 -6.36 11.27
CA VAL A 841 21.49 -5.14 10.54
C VAL A 841 23.02 -5.03 10.45
N PRO A 842 23.61 -4.89 9.24
CA PRO A 842 25.05 -4.73 9.05
C PRO A 842 25.65 -3.53 9.81
N ALA A 843 26.92 -3.66 10.22
CA ALA A 843 27.60 -2.62 11.01
C ALA A 843 27.64 -1.26 10.29
N CYS A 844 27.87 -1.23 8.98
CA CYS A 844 27.87 -0.01 8.18
C CYS A 844 26.54 0.75 8.27
N LYS A 845 25.40 0.05 8.32
CA LYS A 845 24.08 0.68 8.41
C LYS A 845 23.78 1.23 9.79
N ARG A 846 24.18 0.53 10.86
CA ARG A 846 24.09 1.06 12.23
C ARG A 846 24.93 2.32 12.41
N ILE A 847 26.14 2.32 11.86
CA ILE A 847 27.05 3.47 11.86
C ILE A 847 26.42 4.64 11.07
N GLU A 848 25.86 4.38 9.90
CA GLU A 848 25.16 5.39 9.10
C GLU A 848 23.98 6.02 9.85
N ASN A 849 23.14 5.22 10.50
CA ASN A 849 22.00 5.73 11.29
C ASN A 849 22.46 6.71 12.38
N ALA A 850 23.59 6.42 13.04
CA ALA A 850 24.14 7.29 14.07
C ALA A 850 24.62 8.65 13.53
N MET A 851 24.93 8.78 12.23
CA MET A 851 25.40 10.04 11.65
C MET A 851 24.34 11.16 11.76
N GLY A 852 23.06 10.81 11.66
CA GLY A 852 21.96 11.76 11.87
C GLY A 852 21.90 12.31 13.30
N TYR A 853 22.25 11.48 14.30
CA TYR A 853 22.35 11.89 15.70
C TYR A 853 23.55 12.80 15.92
N LEU A 854 24.71 12.45 15.35
CA LEU A 854 25.92 13.27 15.39
C LEU A 854 25.75 14.63 14.69
N LEU A 855 24.97 14.69 13.60
CA LEU A 855 24.66 15.95 12.92
C LEU A 855 24.01 16.97 13.86
N ARG A 856 23.26 16.53 14.88
CA ARG A 856 22.57 17.41 15.85
C ARG A 856 23.54 18.24 16.68
N VAL A 857 24.75 17.73 16.95
CA VAL A 857 25.78 18.44 17.72
C VAL A 857 26.74 19.26 16.84
N CYS A 858 26.60 19.18 15.51
CA CYS A 858 27.37 19.98 14.57
C CYS A 858 26.95 21.47 14.57
N PRO A 859 27.82 22.37 14.06
CA PRO A 859 27.46 23.79 13.83
C PRO A 859 26.28 23.95 12.88
N GLN A 860 25.46 24.99 13.07
CA GLN A 860 24.25 25.23 12.25
C GLN A 860 24.56 25.32 10.75
N ALA A 861 25.66 26.00 10.37
CA ALA A 861 26.07 26.11 8.98
C ALA A 861 26.26 24.75 8.27
N LEU A 862 26.79 23.75 8.98
CA LEU A 862 26.91 22.39 8.42
C LEU A 862 25.55 21.71 8.32
N LYS A 863 24.66 21.88 9.31
CA LYS A 863 23.31 21.30 9.27
C LYS A 863 22.50 21.80 8.07
N ASP A 864 22.61 23.09 7.74
CA ASP A 864 21.86 23.71 6.65
C ASP A 864 22.40 23.32 5.26
N THR A 865 23.66 22.88 5.16
CA THR A 865 24.35 22.62 3.89
C THR A 865 24.64 21.14 3.64
N PHE A 866 24.57 20.30 4.68
CA PHE A 866 24.88 18.88 4.55
C PHE A 866 23.78 18.15 3.79
N VAL A 867 24.17 17.52 2.68
CA VAL A 867 23.30 16.65 1.88
C VAL A 867 23.65 15.20 2.23
N PRO A 868 22.68 14.38 2.72
CA PRO A 868 22.91 12.97 2.98
C PRO A 868 23.42 12.23 1.73
N PRO A 869 24.42 11.33 1.87
CA PRO A 869 24.89 10.47 0.79
C PRO A 869 23.75 9.68 0.14
N THR A 870 23.79 9.58 -1.19
CA THR A 870 22.88 8.75 -1.99
C THR A 870 23.63 7.53 -2.54
N GLU A 871 22.91 6.59 -3.16
CA GLU A 871 23.55 5.47 -3.86
C GLU A 871 24.56 5.96 -4.92
N GLU A 872 24.26 7.08 -5.60
CA GLU A 872 25.18 7.69 -6.56
C GLU A 872 26.44 8.23 -5.89
N THR A 873 26.33 8.78 -4.67
CA THR A 873 27.48 9.21 -3.87
C THR A 873 28.42 8.05 -3.59
N TYR A 874 27.89 6.91 -3.14
CA TYR A 874 28.68 5.71 -2.89
C TYR A 874 29.27 5.12 -4.16
N ARG A 875 28.52 5.11 -5.27
CA ARG A 875 29.02 4.68 -6.57
C ARG A 875 30.21 5.50 -7.04
N LYS A 876 30.18 6.83 -6.90
CA LYS A 876 31.32 7.70 -7.23
C LYS A 876 32.56 7.45 -6.37
N MET A 877 32.40 6.89 -5.17
CA MET A 877 33.52 6.52 -4.30
C MET A 877 34.13 5.16 -4.64
N MET A 878 33.32 4.21 -5.11
CA MET A 878 33.76 2.85 -5.46
C MET A 878 34.39 2.74 -6.86
N TYR A 879 34.06 3.66 -7.75
CA TYR A 879 34.41 3.57 -9.16
C TYR A 879 35.16 4.83 -9.63
N ARG A 880 36.23 4.64 -10.40
CA ARG A 880 36.93 5.73 -11.08
C ARG A 880 36.84 5.56 -12.58
N ALA A 881 36.85 6.68 -13.29
CA ALA A 881 37.01 6.71 -14.73
C ALA A 881 38.34 6.02 -15.12
N LYS A 882 38.28 4.98 -15.95
CA LYS A 882 39.48 4.35 -16.53
C LYS A 882 40.15 5.38 -17.44
N PRO A 883 41.46 5.63 -17.29
CA PRO A 883 42.17 6.53 -18.17
C PRO A 883 42.09 5.98 -19.60
N LYS A 884 41.78 6.86 -20.58
CA LYS A 884 41.81 6.49 -22.00
C LYS A 884 43.21 5.99 -22.33
N SER A 885 43.33 4.76 -22.80
CA SER A 885 44.56 4.21 -23.37
C SER A 885 44.95 4.95 -24.65
#